data_AF-A0A5N6ZSK4-F1
#
_entry.id   AF-A0A5N6ZSK4-F1
#
_cell.length_a   1.000
_cell.length_b   1.000
_cell.length_c   1.000
_cell.angle_alpha   90.00
_cell.angle_beta   90.00
_cell.angle_gamma   90.00
#
_symmetry.space_group_name_H-M   'P 1'
#
loop_
_entity.id
_entity.type
_entity.pdbx_description
1 polymer ?
#
loop_
_entity_poly.entity_id
_entity_poly.type
_entity_poly.pdbx_seq_one_letter_code
_entity_poly.pdbx_strand_id
1 'polypeptide(L)'
;MHDDRAFPATISPVSTPGPEHHSVDSNDQPSPPKSSVPLKRSVYVVYLILLYGAAALYAWVVICILVQRPIGGKGYGPDASDSMLTHPGDGTTLTEDLDASFSRSERYLRAARIVQSLVSVLTIPLTSTVCSQAAVVYIQQRREDNQPTLRQSMALADKGWTDIDLLTKLVFGGWTKYKSGLLLFALFLHLLGAAISPIQQLFLSFHTIKRATGLPVHLTYITDFTDLFPMSDWSGADDGLDATKLRLTLASTVNTDIQPRLWSSSTGTVTLGDKTGETSYSPFQTKSQNTLANITTIADPFWAQLPSGTNTGLVRQFASRINSTAIWENNSAAILPEDCNPSSDAFYLRYEYNSSFSYTVEICMPGNMSQSPWKDQRSRQDISEELYFKMSFSEGFEPQVTPGEYSTKLKLHTTTGYFELPNYENGQVPGPLIENSPFGNNSHSLTTRDLDSDTAWNTLNATTNVSNVKNKGPLLNIAMALFGEGSFADVQHTALAAYANSGIIYPGCIGLVPFITLLDVTYHESPTFYPCLKGTYLESDARIHRDSNVTVYADIAMYFLLFSGVSSGPSSERIQNAFTSAAFLANDMLMMNNFQKQTIGISYDMGADVQKPDISRGGIIFVSILLGLFLICLLALALYSAWVPRWTKTLDSFAMLRIGASISEKTPLLATLHVEGIKSLDETPGWMGNASNGEIGELCLGGERPLAKTMYYAGYNTDHGAQATATTNPPEAIRRKGKLPSSHAHEQRL
;
A
#
# COMPACT_ATOMS: atom_id res chain seq x y z
N MET A 1 46.25 10.56 -71.42
CA MET A 1 45.44 11.54 -70.66
C MET A 1 46.21 11.76 -69.36
N HIS A 2 47.26 12.60 -69.31
CA HIS A 2 47.29 14.09 -69.40
C HIS A 2 46.23 14.70 -68.47
N ASP A 3 46.51 15.54 -67.48
CA ASP A 3 47.57 16.56 -67.25
C ASP A 3 48.34 16.32 -65.92
N ASP A 4 49.63 16.63 -65.68
CA ASP A 4 50.58 17.69 -66.05
C ASP A 4 50.28 19.11 -65.52
N ARG A 5 50.93 19.52 -64.41
CA ARG A 5 51.94 20.61 -64.40
C ARG A 5 52.52 20.93 -63.02
N ALA A 6 53.80 21.30 -63.06
CA ALA A 6 54.68 21.67 -61.98
C ALA A 6 55.34 23.06 -62.22
N PHE A 7 55.96 23.59 -61.14
CA PHE A 7 57.04 24.61 -61.06
C PHE A 7 56.70 26.12 -61.15
N PRO A 8 57.56 27.06 -60.67
CA PRO A 8 58.81 26.90 -59.88
C PRO A 8 59.01 27.83 -58.66
N ALA A 9 60.11 27.57 -57.95
CA ALA A 9 60.80 28.43 -56.97
C ALA A 9 61.51 29.63 -57.61
N THR A 10 61.85 30.65 -56.80
CA THR A 10 62.94 31.60 -57.11
C THR A 10 63.74 31.93 -55.86
N ILE A 11 65.04 32.08 -56.11
CA ILE A 11 66.21 32.07 -55.22
C ILE A 11 66.49 33.45 -54.61
N SER A 12 67.19 33.45 -53.48
CA SER A 12 67.75 34.57 -52.68
C SER A 12 68.63 35.58 -53.44
N PRO A 13 69.09 36.65 -52.77
CA PRO A 13 70.53 36.67 -52.49
C PRO A 13 70.95 37.21 -51.10
N VAL A 14 72.19 36.83 -50.78
CA VAL A 14 73.05 37.17 -49.65
C VAL A 14 73.70 38.56 -49.83
N SER A 15 73.94 39.30 -48.74
CA SER A 15 75.06 40.24 -48.61
C SER A 15 75.40 40.54 -47.14
N THR A 16 76.68 40.32 -46.79
CA THR A 16 77.42 40.56 -45.53
C THR A 16 77.96 42.04 -45.46
N PRO A 17 78.88 42.47 -44.55
CA PRO A 17 78.60 43.11 -43.24
C PRO A 17 79.28 44.51 -43.01
N GLY A 18 78.90 45.21 -41.93
CA GLY A 18 79.68 46.25 -41.21
C GLY A 18 79.22 47.72 -41.37
N PRO A 19 79.57 48.67 -40.47
CA PRO A 19 80.44 48.58 -39.30
C PRO A 19 79.81 49.01 -37.95
N GLU A 20 80.58 48.82 -36.88
CA GLU A 20 80.36 49.30 -35.52
C GLU A 20 80.15 50.83 -35.44
N HIS A 21 79.20 51.25 -34.61
CA HIS A 21 79.25 52.56 -33.97
C HIS A 21 79.14 52.36 -32.46
N HIS A 22 80.26 52.59 -31.78
CA HIS A 22 80.26 52.96 -30.37
C HIS A 22 79.52 54.29 -30.22
N SER A 23 78.45 54.31 -29.43
CA SER A 23 78.00 55.50 -28.74
C SER A 23 77.80 55.14 -27.27
N VAL A 24 78.78 55.54 -26.46
CA VAL A 24 78.62 55.77 -25.04
C VAL A 24 77.59 56.89 -24.92
N ASP A 25 76.38 56.58 -24.45
CA ASP A 25 75.46 57.58 -23.93
C ASP A 25 75.14 57.23 -22.49
N SER A 26 75.94 57.84 -21.62
CA SER A 26 75.69 58.02 -20.21
C SER A 26 74.45 58.91 -20.07
N ASN A 27 73.28 58.31 -19.86
CA ASN A 27 72.11 59.02 -19.37
C ASN A 27 71.61 58.35 -18.10
N ASP A 28 72.02 58.92 -16.96
CA ASP A 28 71.34 58.81 -15.67
C ASP A 28 69.91 59.33 -15.82
N GLN A 29 69.03 58.48 -16.32
CA GLN A 29 67.60 58.69 -16.27
C GLN A 29 67.07 57.92 -15.06
N PRO A 30 66.38 58.57 -14.10
CA PRO A 30 65.87 57.89 -12.91
C PRO A 30 64.94 56.77 -13.37
N SER A 31 65.27 55.53 -13.00
CA SER A 31 64.45 54.36 -13.31
C SER A 31 63.00 54.63 -12.90
N PRO A 32 62.00 54.39 -13.78
CA PRO A 32 60.60 54.62 -13.46
C PRO A 32 60.23 53.90 -12.15
N PRO A 33 59.38 54.50 -11.29
CA PRO A 33 59.04 53.91 -10.01
C PRO A 33 58.47 52.50 -10.25
N LYS A 34 59.11 51.49 -9.65
CA LYS A 34 58.70 50.08 -9.78
C LYS A 34 57.20 49.97 -9.48
N SER A 35 56.44 49.38 -10.39
CA SER A 35 55.01 49.14 -10.19
C SER A 35 54.78 48.36 -8.91
N SER A 36 53.83 48.78 -8.07
CA SER A 36 53.59 48.15 -6.78
C SER A 36 52.10 47.98 -6.47
N VAL A 37 51.74 46.83 -5.90
CA VAL A 37 50.34 46.41 -5.70
C VAL A 37 50.16 45.87 -4.27
N PRO A 38 49.07 46.22 -3.56
CA PRO A 38 48.78 45.65 -2.26
C PRO A 38 48.16 44.26 -2.40
N LEU A 39 48.47 43.36 -1.45
CA LEU A 39 47.85 42.04 -1.40
C LEU A 39 46.35 42.15 -1.08
N LYS A 40 45.49 41.56 -1.92
CA LYS A 40 44.03 41.61 -1.73
C LYS A 40 43.50 40.33 -1.07
N ARG A 41 42.43 40.48 -0.29
CA ARG A 41 41.60 39.35 0.19
C ARG A 41 40.51 39.03 -0.81
N SER A 42 40.09 37.77 -0.87
CA SER A 42 38.95 37.34 -1.69
C SER A 42 37.95 36.62 -0.81
N VAL A 43 36.73 37.18 -0.70
CA VAL A 43 35.66 36.64 0.16
C VAL A 43 34.64 35.82 -0.65
N TYR A 44 34.66 35.91 -1.99
CA TYR A 44 33.69 35.26 -2.87
C TYR A 44 33.49 33.75 -2.62
N VAL A 45 34.57 33.02 -2.30
CA VAL A 45 34.49 31.58 -2.01
C VAL A 45 33.69 31.28 -0.75
N VAL A 46 33.69 32.17 0.23
CA VAL A 46 32.87 32.01 1.44
C VAL A 46 31.38 32.07 1.06
N TYR A 47 30.98 33.01 0.20
CA TYR A 47 29.60 33.10 -0.29
C TYR A 47 29.17 31.85 -1.07
N LEU A 48 30.04 31.31 -1.92
CA LEU A 48 29.77 30.07 -2.64
C LEU A 48 29.56 28.88 -1.70
N ILE A 49 30.37 28.74 -0.66
CA ILE A 49 30.22 27.66 0.33
C ILE A 49 28.95 27.84 1.16
N LEU A 50 28.60 29.07 1.54
CA LEU A 50 27.35 29.33 2.26
C LEU A 50 26.13 28.96 1.43
N LEU A 51 26.13 29.30 0.14
CA LEU A 51 25.06 28.91 -0.79
C LEU A 51 24.98 27.39 -0.96
N TYR A 52 26.13 26.74 -1.16
CA TYR A 52 26.24 25.28 -1.25
C TYR A 52 25.74 24.60 0.04
N GLY A 53 26.17 25.08 1.20
CA GLY A 53 25.78 24.56 2.50
C GLY A 53 24.29 24.72 2.76
N ALA A 54 23.71 25.87 2.40
CA ALA A 54 22.27 26.10 2.51
C ALA A 54 21.48 25.11 1.63
N ALA A 55 21.90 24.88 0.38
CA ALA A 55 21.27 23.92 -0.51
C ALA A 55 21.38 22.47 0.00
N ALA A 56 22.56 22.08 0.48
CA ALA A 56 22.81 20.75 1.03
C ALA A 56 21.96 20.48 2.29
N LEU A 57 21.90 21.46 3.20
CA LEU A 57 21.07 21.39 4.41
C LEU A 57 19.58 21.36 4.07
N TYR A 58 19.12 22.20 3.13
CA TYR A 58 17.72 22.21 2.70
C TYR A 58 17.28 20.83 2.21
N ALA A 59 18.03 20.22 1.28
CA ALA A 59 17.68 18.92 0.73
C ALA A 59 17.64 17.83 1.82
N TRP A 60 18.63 17.79 2.70
CA TRP A 60 18.72 16.79 3.76
C TRP A 60 17.62 16.96 4.82
N VAL A 61 17.37 18.19 5.28
CA VAL A 61 16.36 18.47 6.30
C VAL A 61 14.96 18.15 5.80
N VAL A 62 14.63 18.50 4.55
CA VAL A 62 13.31 18.19 3.97
C VAL A 62 13.07 16.68 3.92
N ILE A 63 14.08 15.89 3.48
CA ILE A 63 13.96 14.43 3.46
C ILE A 63 13.74 13.89 4.89
N CYS A 64 14.53 14.34 5.87
CA CYS A 64 14.38 13.93 7.27
C CYS A 64 13.00 14.25 7.86
N ILE A 65 12.42 15.42 7.53
CA ILE A 65 11.06 15.78 7.95
C ILE A 65 10.05 14.83 7.31
N LEU A 66 10.16 14.58 6.01
CA LEU A 66 9.23 13.76 5.24
C LEU A 66 9.25 12.27 5.64
N VAL A 67 10.33 11.78 6.25
CA VAL A 67 10.37 10.43 6.86
C VAL A 67 9.40 10.31 8.03
N GLN A 68 9.18 11.40 8.78
CA GLN A 68 8.36 11.39 9.98
C GLN A 68 6.93 11.86 9.73
N ARG A 69 6.76 12.92 8.92
CA ARG A 69 5.47 13.58 8.70
C ARG A 69 5.38 14.29 7.35
N PRO A 70 4.17 14.45 6.79
CA PRO A 70 3.97 15.33 5.65
C PRO A 70 4.20 16.80 6.02
N ILE A 71 4.54 17.63 5.03
CA ILE A 71 4.77 19.07 5.20
C ILE A 71 3.47 19.76 5.61
N GLY A 72 3.43 20.21 6.87
CA GLY A 72 2.26 20.85 7.46
C GLY A 72 1.32 19.90 8.22
N GLY A 73 1.62 18.60 8.28
CA GLY A 73 0.87 17.62 9.08
C GLY A 73 1.61 17.16 10.34
N LYS A 74 0.90 16.46 11.24
CA LYS A 74 1.48 15.91 12.48
C LYS A 74 2.06 14.49 12.32
N GLY A 75 1.63 13.74 11.31
CA GLY A 75 2.09 12.37 11.05
C GLY A 75 1.37 11.78 9.83
N TYR A 76 1.68 10.52 9.52
CA TYR A 76 1.05 9.77 8.42
C TYR A 76 -0.10 8.85 8.88
N GLY A 77 -0.35 8.74 10.18
CA GLY A 77 -1.37 7.85 10.77
C GLY A 77 -2.74 8.51 10.96
N PRO A 78 -3.74 7.74 11.43
CA PRO A 78 -5.11 8.20 11.63
C PRO A 78 -5.21 9.40 12.57
N ASP A 79 -4.45 9.40 13.67
CA ASP A 79 -4.43 10.49 14.66
C ASP A 79 -3.97 11.84 14.08
N ALA A 80 -3.25 11.82 12.95
CA ALA A 80 -2.84 13.04 12.26
C ALA A 80 -3.97 13.67 11.44
N SER A 81 -4.94 12.86 10.96
CA SER A 81 -6.16 13.35 10.31
C SER A 81 -7.10 14.01 11.32
N ASP A 82 -7.14 13.50 12.55
CA ASP A 82 -7.93 14.03 13.66
C ASP A 82 -7.45 15.44 14.09
N SER A 83 -6.14 15.68 14.03
CA SER A 83 -5.59 17.02 14.22
C SER A 83 -6.02 18.02 13.14
N MET A 84 -6.27 17.58 11.90
CA MET A 84 -6.74 18.47 10.82
C MET A 84 -8.24 18.79 10.97
N LEU A 85 -9.01 17.93 11.66
CA LEU A 85 -10.41 18.18 12.01
C LEU A 85 -10.61 19.36 12.98
N THR A 86 -9.61 19.69 13.79
CA THR A 86 -9.73 20.77 14.80
C THR A 86 -9.52 22.19 14.24
N HIS A 87 -8.94 22.33 13.04
CA HIS A 87 -8.68 23.64 12.40
C HIS A 87 -8.91 23.55 10.88
N PRO A 88 -10.16 23.31 10.42
CA PRO A 88 -10.46 23.36 9.00
C PRO A 88 -10.08 24.73 8.43
N GLY A 89 -9.49 24.75 7.25
CA GLY A 89 -9.26 25.98 6.51
C GLY A 89 -10.57 26.70 6.24
N ASP A 90 -10.51 28.03 6.10
CA ASP A 90 -11.64 28.89 5.76
C ASP A 90 -12.29 28.39 4.44
N GLY A 91 -13.39 27.65 4.53
CA GLY A 91 -14.26 27.27 3.41
C GLY A 91 -13.85 26.07 2.55
N THR A 92 -12.81 25.31 2.90
CA THR A 92 -12.39 24.09 2.16
C THR A 92 -12.90 22.80 2.82
N THR A 93 -13.12 21.76 2.02
CA THR A 93 -13.50 20.44 2.55
C THR A 93 -12.27 19.70 3.11
N LEU A 94 -12.46 18.85 4.13
CA LEU A 94 -11.38 18.07 4.76
C LEU A 94 -10.54 17.27 3.74
N THR A 95 -11.22 16.71 2.74
CA THR A 95 -10.64 15.98 1.60
C THR A 95 -9.66 16.85 0.81
N GLU A 96 -10.04 18.10 0.52
CA GLU A 96 -9.20 19.04 -0.23
C GLU A 96 -7.97 19.48 0.57
N ASP A 97 -8.12 19.72 1.86
CA ASP A 97 -7.01 20.13 2.73
C ASP A 97 -5.97 19.01 2.89
N LEU A 98 -6.43 17.76 3.02
CA LEU A 98 -5.56 16.58 3.05
C LEU A 98 -4.81 16.44 1.72
N ASP A 99 -5.52 16.46 0.59
CA ASP A 99 -4.91 16.36 -0.74
C ASP A 99 -3.91 17.49 -1.03
N ALA A 100 -4.22 18.72 -0.61
CA ALA A 100 -3.31 19.86 -0.71
C ALA A 100 -2.03 19.65 0.12
N SER A 101 -2.13 19.09 1.31
CA SER A 101 -0.97 18.81 2.19
C SER A 101 -0.06 17.71 1.62
N PHE A 102 -0.64 16.62 1.13
CA PHE A 102 0.14 15.51 0.56
C PHE A 102 0.76 15.88 -0.80
N SER A 103 0.01 16.59 -1.67
CA SER A 103 0.57 17.10 -2.93
C SER A 103 1.69 18.11 -2.70
N ARG A 104 1.57 18.96 -1.68
CA ARG A 104 2.66 19.85 -1.23
C ARG A 104 3.88 19.04 -0.80
N SER A 105 3.69 18.01 0.02
CA SER A 105 4.76 17.13 0.48
C SER A 105 5.50 16.44 -0.67
N GLU A 106 4.77 15.94 -1.68
CA GLU A 106 5.38 15.34 -2.87
C GLU A 106 6.22 16.35 -3.67
N ARG A 107 5.73 17.60 -3.81
CA ARG A 107 6.49 18.68 -4.45
C ARG A 107 7.79 18.98 -3.70
N TYR A 108 7.75 19.05 -2.36
CA TYR A 108 8.94 19.24 -1.54
C TYR A 108 9.91 18.07 -1.65
N LEU A 109 9.41 16.82 -1.68
CA LEU A 109 10.25 15.63 -1.88
C LEU A 109 10.98 15.71 -3.23
N ARG A 110 10.26 16.06 -4.30
CA ARG A 110 10.82 16.21 -5.65
C ARG A 110 11.86 17.32 -5.69
N ALA A 111 11.56 18.48 -5.11
CA ALA A 111 12.50 19.59 -5.03
C ALA A 111 13.78 19.22 -4.24
N ALA A 112 13.64 18.57 -3.09
CA ALA A 112 14.76 18.12 -2.28
C ALA A 112 15.68 17.16 -3.05
N ARG A 113 15.12 16.20 -3.80
CA ARG A 113 15.91 15.29 -4.65
C ARG A 113 16.67 16.03 -5.75
N ILE A 114 16.04 16.98 -6.44
CA ILE A 114 16.70 17.78 -7.48
C ILE A 114 17.87 18.59 -6.89
N VAL A 115 17.63 19.26 -5.75
CA VAL A 115 18.68 20.02 -5.06
C VAL A 115 19.81 19.10 -4.58
N GLN A 116 19.49 17.92 -4.04
CA GLN A 116 20.48 16.93 -3.62
C GLN A 116 21.36 16.46 -4.79
N SER A 117 20.78 16.20 -5.96
CA SER A 117 21.54 15.83 -7.17
C SER A 117 22.47 16.96 -7.61
N LEU A 118 22.00 18.21 -7.62
CA LEU A 118 22.82 19.38 -7.97
C LEU A 118 23.99 19.56 -6.99
N VAL A 119 23.71 19.47 -5.69
CA VAL A 119 24.72 19.54 -4.62
C VAL A 119 25.77 18.46 -4.83
N SER A 120 25.36 17.21 -5.07
CA SER A 120 26.29 16.09 -5.29
C SER A 120 27.25 16.32 -6.45
N VAL A 121 26.78 16.90 -7.56
CA VAL A 121 27.62 17.21 -8.72
C VAL A 121 28.58 18.36 -8.42
N LEU A 122 28.14 19.36 -7.66
CA LEU A 122 28.94 20.53 -7.30
C LEU A 122 29.98 20.24 -6.21
N THR A 123 29.83 19.18 -5.43
CA THR A 123 30.72 18.83 -4.32
C THR A 123 32.19 18.84 -4.72
N ILE A 124 32.57 18.10 -5.77
CA ILE A 124 33.96 17.96 -6.22
C ILE A 124 34.55 19.28 -6.74
N PRO A 125 33.96 19.98 -7.74
CA PRO A 125 34.54 21.20 -8.27
C PRO A 125 34.60 22.33 -7.25
N LEU A 126 33.57 22.47 -6.39
CA LEU A 126 33.55 23.49 -5.36
C LEU A 126 34.63 23.22 -4.31
N THR A 127 34.75 21.97 -3.87
CA THR A 127 35.80 21.55 -2.94
C THR A 127 37.20 21.82 -3.49
N SER A 128 37.46 21.41 -4.74
CA SER A 128 38.74 21.66 -5.41
C SER A 128 39.05 23.16 -5.51
N THR A 129 38.04 23.99 -5.77
CA THR A 129 38.20 25.45 -5.82
C THR A 129 38.64 26.00 -4.46
N VAL A 130 38.02 25.56 -3.36
CA VAL A 130 38.38 25.99 -2.00
C VAL A 130 39.80 25.53 -1.64
N CYS A 131 40.14 24.26 -1.92
CA CYS A 131 41.48 23.72 -1.69
C CYS A 131 42.55 24.48 -2.48
N SER A 132 42.30 24.82 -3.75
CA SER A 132 43.24 25.59 -4.57
C SER A 132 43.51 27.00 -4.04
N GLN A 133 42.51 27.63 -3.41
CA GLN A 133 42.67 28.94 -2.78
C GLN A 133 43.34 28.84 -1.41
N ALA A 134 43.07 27.79 -0.65
CA ALA A 134 43.76 27.50 0.60
C ALA A 134 45.24 27.13 0.37
N ALA A 135 45.57 26.49 -0.75
CA ALA A 135 46.94 26.15 -1.14
C ALA A 135 47.83 27.38 -1.24
N VAL A 136 47.29 28.48 -1.79
CA VAL A 136 47.98 29.77 -1.86
C VAL A 136 48.38 30.27 -0.46
N VAL A 137 47.46 30.19 0.50
CA VAL A 137 47.72 30.64 1.88
C VAL A 137 48.69 29.69 2.59
N TYR A 138 48.57 28.39 2.34
CA TYR A 138 49.44 27.37 2.92
C TYR A 138 50.90 27.56 2.51
N ILE A 139 51.18 27.86 1.23
CA ILE A 139 52.54 28.12 0.76
C ILE A 139 53.05 29.53 1.13
N GLN A 140 52.20 30.44 1.62
CA GLN A 140 52.60 31.80 2.02
C GLN A 140 52.96 31.92 3.50
N GLN A 141 52.54 30.96 4.34
CA GLN A 141 52.76 31.01 5.78
C GLN A 141 54.10 30.37 6.15
N ARG A 142 55.00 31.18 6.72
CA ARG A 142 56.28 30.68 7.27
C ARG A 142 56.01 29.76 8.46
N ARG A 143 56.51 28.52 8.40
CA ARG A 143 56.57 27.57 9.52
C ARG A 143 58.02 27.29 9.87
N GLU A 144 58.35 27.29 11.16
CA GLU A 144 59.73 27.12 11.65
C GLU A 144 60.25 25.68 11.44
N ASP A 145 59.38 24.67 11.57
CA ASP A 145 59.84 23.26 11.58
C ASP A 145 59.38 22.39 10.38
N ASN A 146 58.53 22.88 9.47
CA ASN A 146 57.98 22.04 8.40
C ASN A 146 57.54 22.86 7.17
N GLN A 147 58.52 23.26 6.35
CA GLN A 147 58.30 24.06 5.14
C GLN A 147 58.01 23.14 3.95
N PRO A 148 57.02 23.48 3.10
CA PRO A 148 56.74 22.66 1.92
C PRO A 148 57.91 22.74 0.95
N THR A 149 58.27 21.62 0.33
CA THR A 149 59.23 21.60 -0.79
C THR A 149 58.57 22.11 -2.07
N LEU A 150 59.37 22.47 -3.06
CA LEU A 150 58.87 22.85 -4.37
C LEU A 150 58.03 21.74 -5.00
N ARG A 151 58.45 20.47 -4.88
CA ARG A 151 57.67 19.30 -5.32
C ARG A 151 56.29 19.24 -4.68
N GLN A 152 56.20 19.46 -3.36
CA GLN A 152 54.92 19.46 -2.64
C GLN A 152 54.02 20.63 -3.08
N SER A 153 54.61 21.76 -3.45
CA SER A 153 53.88 22.94 -3.91
C SER A 153 53.37 22.77 -5.34
N MET A 154 54.15 22.12 -6.21
CA MET A 154 53.71 21.68 -7.54
C MET A 154 52.56 20.67 -7.43
N ALA A 155 52.68 19.68 -6.54
CA ALA A 155 51.61 18.71 -6.28
C ALA A 155 50.29 19.37 -5.84
N LEU A 156 50.35 20.47 -5.08
CA LEU A 156 49.16 21.25 -4.72
C LEU A 156 48.61 22.07 -5.90
N ALA A 157 49.47 22.58 -6.78
CA ALA A 157 49.09 23.36 -7.95
C ALA A 157 48.41 22.50 -9.03
N ASP A 158 48.91 21.28 -9.22
CA ASP A 158 48.36 20.28 -10.14
C ASP A 158 47.05 19.65 -9.62
N LYS A 159 46.53 20.14 -8.48
CA LYS A 159 45.38 19.57 -7.79
C LYS A 159 45.60 18.08 -7.53
N GLY A 160 46.75 17.73 -6.97
CA GLY A 160 47.17 16.35 -6.72
C GLY A 160 46.21 15.53 -5.84
N TRP A 161 45.22 16.16 -5.19
CA TRP A 161 44.12 15.49 -4.51
C TRP A 161 43.06 14.88 -5.46
N THR A 162 43.10 15.21 -6.76
CA THR A 162 42.28 14.59 -7.82
C THR A 162 43.10 13.82 -8.85
N ASP A 163 44.43 13.87 -8.78
CA ASP A 163 45.31 13.19 -9.73
C ASP A 163 45.57 11.75 -9.31
N ILE A 164 45.15 10.80 -10.15
CA ILE A 164 45.28 9.36 -9.91
C ILE A 164 46.76 8.94 -9.87
N ASP A 165 47.61 9.51 -10.72
CA ASP A 165 49.03 9.16 -10.74
C ASP A 165 49.72 9.59 -9.43
N LEU A 166 49.48 10.82 -8.99
CA LEU A 166 50.02 11.32 -7.73
C LEU A 166 49.46 10.57 -6.51
N LEU A 167 48.19 10.18 -6.54
CA LEU A 167 47.55 9.34 -5.53
C LEU A 167 48.19 7.96 -5.41
N THR A 168 48.40 7.27 -6.53
CA THR A 168 49.06 5.95 -6.53
C THR A 168 50.49 6.04 -6.01
N LYS A 169 51.23 7.08 -6.40
CA LYS A 169 52.57 7.38 -5.87
C LYS A 169 52.55 7.64 -4.36
N LEU A 170 51.52 8.31 -3.84
CA LEU A 170 51.38 8.54 -2.40
C LEU A 170 51.25 7.21 -1.63
N VAL A 171 50.54 6.23 -2.20
CA VAL A 171 50.22 4.95 -1.55
C VAL A 171 51.35 3.91 -1.69
N PHE A 172 51.99 3.82 -2.86
CA PHE A 172 52.90 2.72 -3.20
C PHE A 172 54.41 3.04 -3.07
N GLY A 173 54.80 4.13 -2.41
CA GLY A 173 56.21 4.35 -2.04
C GLY A 173 56.73 5.79 -2.09
N GLY A 174 55.95 6.77 -2.57
CA GLY A 174 56.32 8.18 -2.69
C GLY A 174 55.87 9.07 -1.52
N TRP A 175 55.36 8.49 -0.42
CA TRP A 175 54.73 9.21 0.69
C TRP A 175 55.58 10.36 1.24
N THR A 176 56.88 10.17 1.47
CA THR A 176 57.77 11.18 2.05
C THR A 176 58.04 12.37 1.10
N LYS A 177 57.97 12.15 -0.22
CA LYS A 177 58.28 13.18 -1.23
C LYS A 177 57.11 14.11 -1.51
N TYR A 178 55.89 13.55 -1.55
CA TYR A 178 54.70 14.29 -2.00
C TYR A 178 53.75 14.70 -0.86
N LYS A 179 53.89 14.14 0.35
CA LYS A 179 53.02 14.46 1.48
C LYS A 179 53.16 15.92 1.91
N SER A 180 52.06 16.65 1.85
CA SER A 180 51.86 17.91 2.58
C SER A 180 50.61 17.83 3.44
N GLY A 181 50.58 18.59 4.54
CA GLY A 181 49.45 18.58 5.46
C GLY A 181 48.14 19.03 4.79
N LEU A 182 48.23 20.02 3.89
CA LEU A 182 47.08 20.48 3.12
C LEU A 182 46.63 19.46 2.08
N LEU A 183 47.55 18.76 1.40
CA LEU A 183 47.21 17.73 0.41
C LEU A 183 46.41 16.60 1.05
N LEU A 184 46.86 16.10 2.21
CA LEU A 184 46.14 15.06 2.95
C LEU A 184 44.76 15.53 3.43
N PHE A 185 44.65 16.78 3.88
CA PHE A 185 43.36 17.35 4.27
C PHE A 185 42.42 17.51 3.07
N ALA A 186 42.92 17.99 1.93
CA ALA A 186 42.16 18.10 0.70
C ALA A 186 41.68 16.72 0.21
N LEU A 187 42.54 15.70 0.26
CA LEU A 187 42.19 14.32 -0.05
C LEU A 187 41.07 13.78 0.84
N PHE A 188 41.22 13.94 2.15
CA PHE A 188 40.18 13.56 3.12
C PHE A 188 38.85 14.24 2.80
N LEU A 189 38.88 15.53 2.47
CA LEU A 189 37.68 16.32 2.22
C LEU A 189 36.98 15.92 0.90
N HIS A 190 37.74 15.58 -0.15
CA HIS A 190 37.17 15.05 -1.39
C HIS A 190 36.58 13.64 -1.19
N LEU A 191 37.27 12.76 -0.45
CA LEU A 191 36.75 11.43 -0.12
C LEU A 191 35.47 11.52 0.71
N LEU A 192 35.46 12.38 1.73
CA LEU A 192 34.30 12.64 2.56
C LEU A 192 33.14 13.20 1.73
N GLY A 193 33.38 14.22 0.91
CA GLY A 193 32.37 14.81 0.03
C GLY A 193 31.80 13.81 -0.99
N ALA A 194 32.66 13.02 -1.62
CA ALA A 194 32.27 12.02 -2.60
C ALA A 194 31.48 10.85 -1.98
N ALA A 195 31.75 10.49 -0.73
CA ALA A 195 31.07 9.40 -0.04
C ALA A 195 29.66 9.76 0.44
N ILE A 196 29.37 11.04 0.73
CA ILE A 196 28.09 11.46 1.32
C ILE A 196 26.88 11.05 0.48
N SER A 197 26.89 11.30 -0.84
CA SER A 197 25.71 11.00 -1.68
C SER A 197 25.45 9.49 -1.85
N PRO A 198 26.46 8.64 -2.13
CA PRO A 198 26.29 7.19 -2.13
C PRO A 198 25.79 6.64 -0.78
N ILE A 199 26.36 7.12 0.34
CA ILE A 199 25.93 6.69 1.68
C ILE A 199 24.48 7.11 1.94
N GLN A 200 24.08 8.32 1.54
CA GLN A 200 22.69 8.77 1.62
C GLN A 200 21.74 7.86 0.84
N GLN A 201 22.11 7.46 -0.38
CA GLN A 201 21.29 6.55 -1.18
C GLN A 201 21.20 5.15 -0.59
N LEU A 202 22.26 4.67 0.06
CA LEU A 202 22.26 3.36 0.73
C LEU A 202 21.24 3.26 1.87
N PHE A 203 21.01 4.37 2.59
CA PHE A 203 20.06 4.42 3.71
C PHE A 203 18.64 4.84 3.31
N LEU A 204 18.43 5.31 2.08
CA LEU A 204 17.16 5.86 1.63
C LEU A 204 16.36 4.80 0.87
N SER A 205 15.34 4.24 1.51
CA SER A 205 14.32 3.40 0.86
C SER A 205 13.01 4.17 0.67
N PHE A 206 12.10 3.61 -0.14
CA PHE A 206 10.77 4.16 -0.34
C PHE A 206 9.73 3.07 -0.12
N HIS A 207 8.72 3.39 0.68
CA HIS A 207 7.56 2.52 0.88
C HIS A 207 6.30 3.29 0.52
N THR A 208 5.40 2.61 -0.19
CA THR A 208 4.06 3.13 -0.48
C THR A 208 3.18 2.84 0.73
N ILE A 209 2.59 3.89 1.28
CA ILE A 209 1.61 3.79 2.36
C ILE A 209 0.24 4.21 1.85
N LYS A 210 -0.80 3.59 2.39
CA LYS A 210 -2.20 4.02 2.20
C LYS A 210 -2.49 5.16 3.17
N ARG A 211 -2.90 6.31 2.64
CA ARG A 211 -3.37 7.44 3.45
C ARG A 211 -4.89 7.55 3.39
N ALA A 212 -5.50 8.10 4.43
CA ALA A 212 -6.90 8.46 4.41
C ALA A 212 -7.16 9.49 3.29
N THR A 213 -8.24 9.29 2.55
CA THR A 213 -8.66 10.24 1.50
C THR A 213 -9.60 11.31 2.05
N GLY A 214 -10.22 11.06 3.20
CA GLY A 214 -11.13 11.96 3.88
C GLY A 214 -11.83 11.25 5.03
N LEU A 215 -13.10 11.60 5.25
CA LEU A 215 -13.97 10.82 6.12
C LEU A 215 -14.37 9.52 5.42
N PRO A 216 -14.42 8.38 6.12
CA PRO A 216 -14.93 7.13 5.55
C PRO A 216 -16.30 7.30 4.91
N VAL A 217 -16.47 6.72 3.73
CA VAL A 217 -17.75 6.75 3.01
C VAL A 217 -18.67 5.70 3.60
N HIS A 218 -19.87 6.11 4.01
CA HIS A 218 -20.89 5.19 4.49
C HIS A 218 -21.34 4.26 3.37
N LEU A 219 -21.23 2.95 3.59
CA LEU A 219 -21.63 1.91 2.66
C LEU A 219 -23.10 1.52 2.85
N THR A 220 -23.44 1.02 4.03
CA THR A 220 -24.78 0.50 4.34
C THR A 220 -24.93 0.29 5.85
N TYR A 221 -26.17 0.09 6.30
CA TYR A 221 -26.45 -0.50 7.60
C TYR A 221 -26.60 -2.02 7.48
N ILE A 222 -26.22 -2.75 8.53
CA ILE A 222 -26.42 -4.20 8.68
C ILE A 222 -27.12 -4.50 10.02
N THR A 223 -27.73 -5.69 10.10
CA THR A 223 -28.55 -6.14 11.22
C THR A 223 -27.68 -6.60 12.41
N ASP A 224 -27.97 -6.09 13.60
CA ASP A 224 -27.41 -6.58 14.87
C ASP A 224 -28.25 -7.77 15.38
N PHE A 225 -27.63 -8.75 16.04
CA PHE A 225 -28.36 -9.84 16.69
C PHE A 225 -29.32 -9.35 17.79
N THR A 226 -29.02 -8.22 18.46
CA THR A 226 -29.96 -7.64 19.46
C THR A 226 -31.20 -7.03 18.81
N ASP A 227 -31.09 -6.58 17.55
CA ASP A 227 -32.26 -6.14 16.78
C ASP A 227 -33.10 -7.36 16.37
N LEU A 228 -32.45 -8.50 16.09
CA LEU A 228 -33.12 -9.73 15.67
C LEU A 228 -33.88 -10.42 16.83
N PHE A 229 -33.30 -10.42 18.02
CA PHE A 229 -33.81 -11.12 19.20
C PHE A 229 -34.21 -10.15 20.32
N PRO A 230 -35.17 -9.22 20.11
CA PRO A 230 -35.45 -8.19 21.10
C PRO A 230 -36.05 -8.79 22.38
N MET A 231 -35.67 -8.21 23.53
CA MET A 231 -36.20 -8.58 24.86
C MET A 231 -37.72 -8.37 25.04
N SER A 232 -38.41 -7.63 24.16
CA SER A 232 -39.84 -7.32 24.31
C SER A 232 -40.75 -8.29 23.54
N ASP A 233 -41.73 -8.86 24.24
CA ASP A 233 -42.75 -9.79 23.70
C ASP A 233 -43.70 -9.19 22.66
N TRP A 234 -43.63 -7.87 22.40
CA TRP A 234 -44.66 -7.10 21.68
C TRP A 234 -44.49 -7.04 20.16
N SER A 235 -43.50 -7.72 19.57
CA SER A 235 -43.46 -7.93 18.11
C SER A 235 -44.55 -8.93 17.67
N GLY A 236 -45.11 -8.82 16.47
CA GLY A 236 -46.14 -9.75 15.98
C GLY A 236 -45.64 -11.21 15.91
N ALA A 237 -46.54 -12.19 16.04
CA ALA A 237 -46.22 -13.61 15.90
C ALA A 237 -45.68 -13.92 14.48
N ASP A 238 -44.85 -14.96 14.34
CA ASP A 238 -44.54 -15.49 13.00
C ASP A 238 -45.72 -16.36 12.56
N ASP A 239 -46.52 -15.92 11.60
CA ASP A 239 -47.71 -16.68 11.17
C ASP A 239 -47.36 -17.87 10.23
N GLY A 240 -46.16 -18.46 10.39
CA GLY A 240 -45.63 -19.53 9.51
C GLY A 240 -45.09 -19.03 8.16
N LEU A 241 -44.95 -17.71 8.00
CA LEU A 241 -44.48 -17.09 6.76
C LEU A 241 -43.01 -17.42 6.48
N ASP A 242 -42.19 -17.49 7.52
CA ASP A 242 -40.77 -17.80 7.41
C ASP A 242 -40.55 -19.23 6.87
N ALA A 243 -41.25 -20.23 7.42
CA ALA A 243 -41.20 -21.60 6.89
C ALA A 243 -41.68 -21.67 5.43
N THR A 244 -42.70 -20.89 5.07
CA THR A 244 -43.23 -20.83 3.70
C THR A 244 -42.24 -20.19 2.71
N LYS A 245 -41.60 -19.08 3.09
CA LYS A 245 -40.55 -18.44 2.29
C LYS A 245 -39.34 -19.35 2.14
N LEU A 246 -38.89 -19.98 3.23
CA LEU A 246 -37.77 -20.92 3.19
C LEU A 246 -38.08 -22.10 2.26
N ARG A 247 -39.29 -22.64 2.29
CA ARG A 247 -39.73 -23.71 1.38
C ARG A 247 -39.59 -23.30 -0.09
N LEU A 248 -40.04 -22.10 -0.45
CA LEU A 248 -39.88 -21.58 -1.82
C LEU A 248 -38.40 -21.40 -2.20
N THR A 249 -37.58 -20.89 -1.27
CA THR A 249 -36.13 -20.75 -1.47
C THR A 249 -35.47 -22.11 -1.68
N LEU A 250 -35.81 -23.12 -0.85
CA LEU A 250 -35.29 -24.48 -0.96
C LEU A 250 -35.74 -25.21 -2.23
N ALA A 251 -36.89 -24.82 -2.81
CA ALA A 251 -37.37 -25.37 -4.07
C ALA A 251 -36.73 -24.72 -5.30
N SER A 252 -36.36 -23.44 -5.21
CA SER A 252 -35.85 -22.65 -6.33
C SER A 252 -34.33 -22.56 -6.40
N THR A 253 -33.64 -22.72 -5.27
CA THR A 253 -32.18 -22.58 -5.20
C THR A 253 -31.49 -23.76 -5.87
N VAL A 254 -30.55 -23.49 -6.77
CA VAL A 254 -29.69 -24.51 -7.39
C VAL A 254 -28.35 -24.52 -6.66
N ASN A 255 -27.76 -25.70 -6.50
CA ASN A 255 -26.50 -25.87 -5.77
C ASN A 255 -25.31 -25.12 -6.43
N THR A 256 -25.37 -24.84 -7.74
CA THR A 256 -24.39 -24.06 -8.50
C THR A 256 -24.58 -22.55 -8.39
N ASP A 257 -25.67 -22.08 -7.77
CA ASP A 257 -25.93 -20.66 -7.65
C ASP A 257 -24.91 -20.01 -6.73
N ILE A 258 -24.36 -18.89 -7.21
CA ILE A 258 -23.37 -18.09 -6.49
C ILE A 258 -24.05 -17.47 -5.27
N GLN A 259 -23.46 -17.70 -4.10
CA GLN A 259 -23.95 -17.17 -2.84
C GLN A 259 -23.08 -15.98 -2.42
N PRO A 260 -23.50 -14.72 -2.69
CA PRO A 260 -22.69 -13.55 -2.37
C PRO A 260 -22.42 -13.42 -0.87
N ARG A 261 -23.33 -13.93 -0.03
CA ARG A 261 -23.24 -13.88 1.44
C ARG A 261 -22.57 -15.10 2.07
N LEU A 262 -22.06 -16.03 1.24
CA LEU A 262 -21.28 -17.18 1.70
C LEU A 262 -19.79 -16.81 1.71
N TRP A 263 -19.27 -16.62 2.91
CA TRP A 263 -17.88 -16.30 3.18
C TRP A 263 -17.04 -17.56 3.43
N SER A 264 -15.73 -17.41 3.26
CA SER A 264 -14.72 -18.40 3.63
C SER A 264 -13.55 -17.70 4.31
N SER A 265 -12.90 -18.38 5.25
CA SER A 265 -11.62 -17.92 5.83
C SER A 265 -10.47 -17.95 4.82
N SER A 266 -10.57 -18.78 3.78
CA SER A 266 -9.56 -18.85 2.73
C SER A 266 -9.89 -17.86 1.62
N THR A 267 -8.91 -17.05 1.24
CA THR A 267 -8.96 -16.25 0.02
C THR A 267 -8.75 -17.17 -1.19
N GLY A 268 -9.79 -17.93 -1.53
CA GLY A 268 -9.86 -18.69 -2.77
C GLY A 268 -9.76 -17.74 -3.97
N THR A 269 -8.54 -17.35 -4.34
CA THR A 269 -8.31 -16.78 -5.67
C THR A 269 -8.49 -17.94 -6.63
N VAL A 270 -9.59 -17.93 -7.39
CA VAL A 270 -9.73 -18.81 -8.55
C VAL A 270 -8.53 -18.53 -9.44
N THR A 271 -7.58 -19.45 -9.49
CA THR A 271 -6.40 -19.27 -10.33
C THR A 271 -6.79 -19.62 -11.76
N LEU A 272 -6.14 -18.99 -12.74
CA LEU A 272 -6.36 -19.27 -14.16
C LEU A 272 -6.15 -20.76 -14.52
N GLY A 273 -5.56 -21.56 -13.62
CA GLY A 273 -5.34 -23.00 -13.76
C GLY A 273 -6.56 -23.89 -13.45
N ASP A 274 -7.60 -23.36 -12.81
CA ASP A 274 -8.86 -24.09 -12.57
C ASP A 274 -9.75 -24.15 -13.84
N LYS A 275 -9.23 -23.68 -14.98
CA LYS A 275 -9.84 -23.70 -16.32
C LYS A 275 -9.83 -25.08 -16.97
N THR A 276 -10.34 -26.12 -16.30
CA THR A 276 -10.65 -27.39 -16.96
C THR A 276 -12.16 -27.49 -17.14
N GLY A 277 -12.71 -26.67 -18.03
CA GLY A 277 -14.12 -26.69 -18.42
C GLY A 277 -14.44 -25.59 -19.42
N GLU A 278 -14.93 -25.96 -20.60
CA GLU A 278 -15.37 -25.05 -21.67
C GLU A 278 -16.60 -24.22 -21.26
N THR A 279 -16.42 -23.20 -20.41
CA THR A 279 -17.42 -22.15 -20.26
C THR A 279 -16.73 -20.79 -20.18
N SER A 280 -16.97 -19.97 -21.21
CA SER A 280 -16.48 -18.61 -21.32
C SER A 280 -17.24 -17.71 -20.36
N TYR A 281 -16.63 -17.34 -19.24
CA TYR A 281 -17.15 -16.28 -18.37
C TYR A 281 -16.38 -14.96 -18.58
N SER A 282 -17.10 -13.85 -18.40
CA SER A 282 -16.60 -12.48 -18.64
C SER A 282 -15.47 -12.06 -17.67
N PRO A 283 -14.63 -11.08 -18.04
CA PRO A 283 -13.49 -10.61 -17.23
C PRO A 283 -13.83 -9.98 -15.86
N PHE A 284 -15.12 -9.88 -15.50
CA PHE A 284 -15.59 -9.29 -14.24
C PHE A 284 -15.79 -10.30 -13.09
N GLN A 285 -15.56 -11.60 -13.30
CA GLN A 285 -15.54 -12.60 -12.23
C GLN A 285 -14.18 -12.61 -11.52
N THR A 286 -13.91 -11.59 -10.71
CA THR A 286 -12.74 -11.54 -9.83
C THR A 286 -13.17 -11.49 -8.36
N LYS A 287 -13.13 -12.66 -7.70
CA LYS A 287 -13.12 -13.00 -6.25
C LYS A 287 -14.00 -14.23 -5.98
N SER A 288 -13.57 -15.12 -5.08
CA SER A 288 -14.19 -16.40 -4.67
C SER A 288 -15.72 -16.38 -4.64
N GLN A 289 -16.36 -16.76 -5.73
CA GLN A 289 -17.80 -16.96 -5.77
C GLN A 289 -18.10 -18.35 -5.23
N ASN A 290 -18.41 -18.41 -3.93
CA ASN A 290 -18.75 -19.66 -3.27
C ASN A 290 -20.16 -20.09 -3.67
N THR A 291 -20.35 -21.39 -3.91
CA THR A 291 -21.63 -22.01 -4.24
C THR A 291 -22.02 -23.02 -3.15
N LEU A 292 -23.26 -23.51 -3.18
CA LEU A 292 -23.76 -24.50 -2.22
C LEU A 292 -23.40 -25.95 -2.61
N ALA A 293 -22.84 -26.15 -3.81
CA ALA A 293 -22.53 -27.47 -4.37
C ALA A 293 -21.75 -28.33 -3.38
N ASN A 294 -20.68 -27.80 -2.77
CA ASN A 294 -19.85 -28.47 -1.79
C ASN A 294 -19.47 -27.53 -0.63
N ILE A 295 -20.46 -26.94 0.05
CA ILE A 295 -20.24 -26.02 1.16
C ILE A 295 -19.37 -26.64 2.27
N THR A 296 -19.46 -27.95 2.49
CA THR A 296 -18.66 -28.67 3.51
C THR A 296 -17.17 -28.73 3.19
N THR A 297 -16.77 -28.52 1.93
CA THR A 297 -15.37 -28.51 1.49
C THR A 297 -14.73 -27.12 1.57
N ILE A 298 -15.55 -26.08 1.72
CA ILE A 298 -15.08 -24.70 1.84
C ILE A 298 -14.38 -24.55 3.20
N ALA A 299 -13.24 -23.84 3.22
CA ALA A 299 -12.53 -23.58 4.46
C ALA A 299 -13.31 -22.58 5.33
N ASP A 300 -13.85 -23.04 6.46
CA ASP A 300 -14.63 -22.24 7.42
C ASP A 300 -15.76 -21.46 6.71
N PRO A 301 -16.81 -22.14 6.20
CA PRO A 301 -17.91 -21.50 5.52
C PRO A 301 -18.81 -20.81 6.53
N PHE A 302 -19.18 -19.56 6.27
CA PHE A 302 -20.11 -18.84 7.12
C PHE A 302 -20.97 -17.85 6.36
N TRP A 303 -22.12 -17.53 6.94
CA TRP A 303 -23.00 -16.49 6.46
C TRP A 303 -22.61 -15.14 7.05
N ALA A 304 -22.60 -14.09 6.23
CA ALA A 304 -22.62 -12.70 6.68
C ALA A 304 -23.39 -11.83 5.69
N GLN A 305 -24.05 -10.78 6.19
CA GLN A 305 -24.99 -9.97 5.39
C GLN A 305 -24.34 -9.26 4.19
N LEU A 306 -23.08 -8.85 4.34
CA LEU A 306 -22.33 -8.18 3.27
C LEU A 306 -21.76 -9.20 2.28
N PRO A 307 -21.60 -8.85 1.00
CA PRO A 307 -20.97 -9.74 0.02
C PRO A 307 -19.52 -10.13 0.41
N SER A 308 -19.12 -11.37 0.12
CA SER A 308 -17.82 -12.01 0.46
C SER A 308 -16.55 -11.38 -0.13
N GLY A 309 -16.67 -10.24 -0.81
CA GLY A 309 -15.56 -9.43 -1.29
C GLY A 309 -15.40 -8.07 -0.60
N THR A 310 -16.27 -7.75 0.37
CA THR A 310 -16.33 -6.43 1.03
C THR A 310 -15.05 -6.17 1.83
N ASN A 311 -14.46 -5.00 1.65
CA ASN A 311 -13.25 -4.55 2.34
C ASN A 311 -13.43 -3.11 2.80
N THR A 312 -13.11 -2.82 4.05
CA THR A 312 -13.29 -1.50 4.68
C THR A 312 -12.04 -0.62 4.60
N GLY A 313 -10.96 -1.14 4.01
CA GLY A 313 -9.73 -0.42 3.70
C GLY A 313 -8.96 -0.02 4.95
N LEU A 314 -8.85 1.27 5.21
CA LEU A 314 -8.20 1.84 6.39
C LEU A 314 -9.05 1.78 7.66
N VAL A 315 -10.33 1.42 7.54
CA VAL A 315 -11.26 1.42 8.68
C VAL A 315 -11.44 0.00 9.20
N ARG A 316 -11.29 -0.18 10.50
CA ARG A 316 -11.57 -1.44 11.19
C ARG A 316 -13.03 -1.48 11.61
N GLN A 317 -13.79 -2.47 11.13
CA GLN A 317 -15.21 -2.63 11.43
C GLN A 317 -15.60 -4.11 11.54
N PHE A 318 -16.79 -4.36 12.10
CA PHE A 318 -17.26 -5.71 12.43
C PHE A 318 -18.63 -5.98 11.83
N ALA A 319 -18.90 -7.23 11.49
CA ALA A 319 -20.18 -7.68 10.96
C ALA A 319 -20.66 -8.96 11.62
N SER A 320 -21.98 -9.18 11.58
CA SER A 320 -22.64 -10.39 12.07
C SER A 320 -22.26 -11.59 11.22
N ARG A 321 -21.95 -12.70 11.89
CA ARG A 321 -21.50 -13.96 11.30
C ARG A 321 -22.27 -15.14 11.89
N ILE A 322 -22.67 -16.07 11.03
CA ILE A 322 -23.36 -17.29 11.42
C ILE A 322 -22.67 -18.49 10.77
N ASN A 323 -22.19 -19.42 11.58
CA ASN A 323 -21.66 -20.70 11.12
C ASN A 323 -22.71 -21.78 11.39
N SER A 324 -22.98 -22.64 10.40
CA SER A 324 -23.84 -23.81 10.60
C SER A 324 -23.16 -25.05 10.05
N THR A 325 -23.23 -26.16 10.79
CA THR A 325 -22.69 -27.46 10.38
C THR A 325 -23.68 -28.57 10.71
N ALA A 326 -24.04 -29.36 9.71
CA ALA A 326 -24.94 -30.49 9.85
C ALA A 326 -24.17 -31.82 9.95
N ILE A 327 -24.58 -32.66 10.90
CA ILE A 327 -24.03 -34.01 11.11
C ILE A 327 -25.16 -35.03 10.96
N TRP A 328 -24.94 -36.01 10.10
CA TRP A 328 -25.90 -37.07 9.80
C TRP A 328 -25.43 -38.39 10.39
N GLU A 329 -26.20 -38.94 11.32
CA GLU A 329 -25.92 -40.16 12.07
C GLU A 329 -27.00 -41.21 11.81
N ASN A 330 -26.60 -42.49 11.74
CA ASN A 330 -27.55 -43.60 11.67
C ASN A 330 -28.11 -43.90 13.07
N ASN A 331 -29.43 -44.02 13.21
CA ASN A 331 -30.10 -44.38 14.46
C ASN A 331 -30.57 -45.84 14.39
N SER A 332 -29.61 -46.77 14.41
CA SER A 332 -29.85 -48.20 14.17
C SER A 332 -30.86 -48.86 15.13
N ALA A 333 -31.11 -48.25 16.29
CA ALA A 333 -32.06 -48.74 17.27
C ALA A 333 -33.51 -48.29 17.01
N ALA A 334 -33.73 -47.34 16.08
CA ALA A 334 -35.03 -46.72 15.78
C ALA A 334 -35.79 -46.20 17.01
N ILE A 335 -35.04 -45.81 18.04
CA ILE A 335 -35.57 -45.27 19.29
C ILE A 335 -35.74 -43.76 19.12
N LEU A 336 -36.98 -43.29 19.28
CA LEU A 336 -37.29 -41.88 19.44
C LEU A 336 -37.16 -41.48 20.92
N PRO A 337 -36.72 -40.25 21.22
CA PRO A 337 -36.77 -39.69 22.58
C PRO A 337 -38.17 -39.77 23.23
N GLU A 338 -38.24 -39.88 24.57
CA GLU A 338 -39.51 -40.03 25.31
C GLU A 338 -40.45 -38.81 25.15
N ASP A 339 -39.87 -37.64 24.96
CA ASP A 339 -40.55 -36.38 24.70
C ASP A 339 -41.07 -36.25 23.26
N CYS A 340 -40.78 -37.19 22.36
CA CYS A 340 -41.35 -37.23 21.00
C CYS A 340 -42.77 -37.78 20.98
N ASN A 341 -43.73 -37.02 21.49
CA ASN A 341 -45.14 -37.40 21.49
C ASN A 341 -46.08 -36.20 21.25
N PRO A 342 -47.32 -36.43 20.78
CA PRO A 342 -48.31 -35.37 20.51
C PRO A 342 -48.77 -34.55 21.73
N SER A 343 -48.34 -34.88 22.95
CA SER A 343 -48.73 -34.19 24.19
C SER A 343 -47.58 -33.36 24.78
N SER A 344 -46.45 -33.29 24.09
CA SER A 344 -45.24 -32.58 24.51
C SER A 344 -45.09 -31.23 23.80
N ASP A 345 -44.15 -30.40 24.25
CA ASP A 345 -43.74 -29.18 23.54
C ASP A 345 -42.76 -29.48 22.37
N ALA A 346 -42.52 -30.75 22.04
CA ALA A 346 -41.65 -31.15 20.94
C ALA A 346 -42.33 -30.93 19.59
N PHE A 347 -41.54 -30.70 18.54
CA PHE A 347 -42.07 -30.69 17.18
C PHE A 347 -42.19 -32.14 16.70
N TYR A 348 -43.41 -32.69 16.72
CA TYR A 348 -43.69 -34.08 16.35
C TYR A 348 -44.72 -34.14 15.21
N LEU A 349 -44.38 -34.88 14.15
CA LEU A 349 -45.24 -35.15 13.01
C LEU A 349 -45.31 -36.65 12.75
N ARG A 350 -46.49 -37.13 12.38
CA ARG A 350 -46.71 -38.52 11.99
C ARG A 350 -47.54 -38.59 10.72
N TYR A 351 -46.95 -39.20 9.69
CA TYR A 351 -47.62 -39.53 8.43
C TYR A 351 -47.86 -41.04 8.38
N GLU A 352 -49.07 -41.43 8.01
CA GLU A 352 -49.46 -42.84 7.88
C GLU A 352 -50.30 -43.03 6.62
N TYR A 353 -49.96 -44.05 5.86
CA TYR A 353 -50.74 -44.51 4.72
C TYR A 353 -50.88 -46.03 4.79
N ASN A 354 -52.10 -46.52 4.58
CA ASN A 354 -52.40 -47.94 4.68
C ASN A 354 -53.39 -48.34 3.58
N SER A 355 -52.87 -48.88 2.47
CA SER A 355 -53.67 -49.38 1.34
C SER A 355 -52.93 -50.53 0.64
N SER A 356 -52.67 -50.43 -0.67
CA SER A 356 -51.90 -51.43 -1.44
C SER A 356 -50.44 -51.59 -0.98
N PHE A 357 -49.88 -50.54 -0.38
CA PHE A 357 -48.65 -50.56 0.41
C PHE A 357 -48.89 -49.75 1.68
N SER A 358 -48.08 -49.95 2.71
CA SER A 358 -48.18 -49.16 3.94
C SER A 358 -46.85 -48.53 4.32
N TYR A 359 -46.90 -47.26 4.72
CA TYR A 359 -45.78 -46.60 5.36
C TYR A 359 -46.23 -45.78 6.55
N THR A 360 -45.35 -45.71 7.55
CA THR A 360 -45.49 -44.80 8.68
C THR A 360 -44.18 -44.03 8.83
N VAL A 361 -44.28 -42.70 8.82
CA VAL A 361 -43.14 -41.79 9.00
C VAL A 361 -43.39 -40.95 10.24
N GLU A 362 -42.43 -40.96 11.15
CA GLU A 362 -42.42 -40.16 12.37
C GLU A 362 -41.21 -39.22 12.33
N ILE A 363 -41.46 -37.94 12.54
CA ILE A 363 -40.46 -36.87 12.51
C ILE A 363 -40.54 -36.14 13.82
N CYS A 364 -39.42 -36.02 14.52
CA CYS A 364 -39.40 -35.40 15.84
C CYS A 364 -38.18 -34.50 16.06
N MET A 365 -38.40 -33.31 16.60
CA MET A 365 -37.36 -32.52 17.28
C MET A 365 -37.68 -32.44 18.79
N PRO A 366 -36.88 -33.09 19.65
CA PRO A 366 -37.13 -33.14 21.09
C PRO A 366 -36.85 -31.79 21.78
N GLY A 367 -37.42 -31.59 22.97
CA GLY A 367 -37.32 -30.37 23.77
C GLY A 367 -38.50 -29.41 23.60
N ASN A 368 -38.40 -28.21 24.19
CA ASN A 368 -39.45 -27.21 24.12
C ASN A 368 -39.30 -26.34 22.87
N MET A 369 -40.03 -26.70 21.81
CA MET A 369 -40.02 -25.99 20.53
C MET A 369 -40.93 -24.75 20.53
N SER A 370 -41.66 -24.50 21.62
CA SER A 370 -42.50 -23.31 21.81
C SER A 370 -41.70 -22.06 22.18
N GLN A 371 -40.37 -22.15 22.33
CA GLN A 371 -39.48 -21.03 22.66
C GLN A 371 -38.31 -20.92 21.68
N SER A 372 -37.89 -19.67 21.41
CA SER A 372 -36.67 -19.41 20.63
C SER A 372 -35.44 -19.95 21.36
N PRO A 373 -34.51 -20.63 20.65
CA PRO A 373 -33.24 -21.04 21.23
C PRO A 373 -32.26 -19.86 21.42
N TRP A 374 -32.55 -18.69 20.83
CA TRP A 374 -31.69 -17.52 20.84
C TRP A 374 -31.96 -16.60 22.03
N LYS A 375 -30.90 -15.96 22.52
CA LYS A 375 -30.97 -14.95 23.59
C LYS A 375 -30.66 -13.56 23.03
N ASP A 376 -31.22 -12.53 23.65
CA ASP A 376 -30.89 -11.12 23.36
C ASP A 376 -29.50 -10.77 23.90
N GLN A 377 -28.44 -11.11 23.16
CA GLN A 377 -27.07 -10.80 23.53
C GLN A 377 -26.14 -10.70 22.31
N ARG A 378 -25.11 -9.84 22.41
CA ARG A 378 -24.08 -9.65 21.38
C ARG A 378 -22.87 -10.59 21.50
N SER A 379 -22.75 -11.33 22.60
CA SER A 379 -21.69 -12.34 22.74
C SER A 379 -21.97 -13.54 21.85
N ARG A 380 -20.93 -14.32 21.57
CA ARG A 380 -21.06 -15.58 20.85
C ARG A 380 -22.17 -16.45 21.47
N GLN A 381 -23.02 -17.03 20.61
CA GLN A 381 -24.03 -18.00 21.02
C GLN A 381 -23.87 -19.27 20.20
N ASP A 382 -23.84 -20.42 20.88
CA ASP A 382 -23.80 -21.73 20.25
C ASP A 382 -25.08 -22.47 20.59
N ILE A 383 -25.79 -22.95 19.57
CA ILE A 383 -26.97 -23.79 19.72
C ILE A 383 -26.78 -25.12 18.99
N SER A 384 -27.44 -26.16 19.49
CA SER A 384 -27.46 -27.48 18.88
C SER A 384 -28.89 -27.95 18.81
N GLU A 385 -29.37 -28.23 17.60
CA GLU A 385 -30.70 -28.76 17.35
C GLU A 385 -30.59 -30.21 16.86
N GLU A 386 -31.55 -31.06 17.24
CA GLU A 386 -31.61 -32.46 16.82
C GLU A 386 -32.94 -32.75 16.13
N LEU A 387 -32.89 -33.48 15.02
CA LEU A 387 -34.06 -33.98 14.29
C LEU A 387 -33.92 -35.49 14.13
N TYR A 388 -34.93 -36.21 14.58
CA TYR A 388 -35.05 -37.65 14.44
C TYR A 388 -36.04 -37.93 13.32
N PHE A 389 -35.62 -38.79 12.41
CA PHE A 389 -36.45 -39.29 11.34
C PHE A 389 -36.59 -40.79 11.49
N LYS A 390 -37.82 -41.29 11.43
CA LYS A 390 -38.13 -42.71 11.54
C LYS A 390 -39.17 -43.07 10.49
N MET A 391 -38.88 -44.08 9.69
CA MET A 391 -39.76 -44.55 8.63
C MET A 391 -39.88 -46.07 8.69
N SER A 392 -41.09 -46.56 8.61
CA SER A 392 -41.40 -47.98 8.46
C SER A 392 -42.17 -48.18 7.17
N PHE A 393 -41.84 -49.22 6.41
CA PHE A 393 -42.44 -49.53 5.12
C PHE A 393 -42.68 -51.04 4.96
N SER A 394 -43.86 -51.43 4.46
CA SER A 394 -44.22 -52.80 4.08
C SER A 394 -44.09 -53.03 2.57
N GLU A 395 -44.02 -54.28 2.09
CA GLU A 395 -43.68 -54.66 0.70
C GLU A 395 -44.17 -53.72 -0.43
N GLY A 396 -43.27 -53.49 -1.40
CA GLY A 396 -43.61 -53.30 -2.82
C GLY A 396 -43.82 -51.87 -3.32
N PHE A 397 -42.74 -51.09 -3.47
CA PHE A 397 -42.71 -49.98 -4.43
C PHE A 397 -41.42 -50.05 -5.26
N GLU A 398 -41.48 -49.69 -6.54
CA GLU A 398 -40.28 -49.55 -7.38
C GLU A 398 -39.62 -48.19 -7.12
N PRO A 399 -38.29 -48.12 -6.94
CA PRO A 399 -37.31 -49.20 -7.01
C PRO A 399 -37.32 -50.10 -5.75
N GLN A 400 -36.98 -51.38 -5.91
CA GLN A 400 -37.02 -52.40 -4.85
C GLN A 400 -36.25 -52.00 -3.57
N VAL A 401 -36.90 -51.32 -2.65
CA VAL A 401 -36.39 -51.06 -1.29
C VAL A 401 -36.80 -52.22 -0.40
N THR A 402 -35.86 -52.73 0.41
CA THR A 402 -36.15 -53.78 1.38
C THR A 402 -37.15 -53.28 2.42
N PRO A 403 -38.28 -53.98 2.65
CA PRO A 403 -39.20 -53.64 3.73
C PRO A 403 -38.48 -53.66 5.07
N GLY A 404 -38.75 -52.67 5.92
CA GLY A 404 -38.03 -52.52 7.17
C GLY A 404 -38.31 -51.21 7.89
N GLU A 405 -37.67 -51.09 9.04
CA GLU A 405 -37.67 -49.88 9.86
C GLU A 405 -36.32 -49.19 9.70
N TYR A 406 -36.39 -47.92 9.30
CA TYR A 406 -35.25 -47.05 9.04
C TYR A 406 -35.32 -45.86 9.99
N SER A 407 -34.21 -45.51 10.62
CA SER A 407 -34.16 -44.32 11.45
C SER A 407 -32.81 -43.64 11.38
N THR A 408 -32.86 -42.32 11.29
CA THR A 408 -31.70 -41.45 11.16
C THR A 408 -31.81 -40.29 12.15
N LYS A 409 -30.66 -39.74 12.50
CA LYS A 409 -30.53 -38.60 13.40
C LYS A 409 -29.71 -37.52 12.72
N LEU A 410 -30.27 -36.33 12.64
CA LEU A 410 -29.60 -35.13 12.17
C LEU A 410 -29.31 -34.22 13.36
N LYS A 411 -28.06 -33.77 13.49
CA LYS A 411 -27.68 -32.71 14.42
C LYS A 411 -27.25 -31.49 13.63
N LEU A 412 -27.77 -30.32 13.98
CA LEU A 412 -27.33 -29.04 13.42
C LEU A 412 -26.69 -28.20 14.52
N HIS A 413 -25.41 -27.91 14.37
CA HIS A 413 -24.71 -26.95 15.21
C HIS A 413 -24.74 -25.59 14.53
N THR A 414 -25.23 -24.57 15.24
CA THR A 414 -25.21 -23.20 14.74
C THR A 414 -24.55 -22.29 15.76
N THR A 415 -23.58 -21.50 15.29
CA THR A 415 -22.86 -20.51 16.08
C THR A 415 -23.10 -19.13 15.50
N THR A 416 -23.54 -18.18 16.33
CA THR A 416 -23.69 -16.77 15.97
C THR A 416 -22.68 -15.91 16.72
N GLY A 417 -22.21 -14.84 16.08
CA GLY A 417 -21.30 -13.88 16.70
C GLY A 417 -20.77 -12.87 15.69
N TYR A 418 -19.71 -12.16 16.06
CA TYR A 418 -19.15 -11.11 15.22
C TYR A 418 -17.81 -11.55 14.62
N PHE A 419 -17.45 -10.96 13.49
CA PHE A 419 -16.12 -11.06 12.92
C PHE A 419 -15.66 -9.70 12.41
N GLU A 420 -14.35 -9.55 12.28
CA GLU A 420 -13.75 -8.34 11.70
C GLU A 420 -13.79 -8.39 10.17
N LEU A 421 -14.31 -7.34 9.55
CA LEU A 421 -14.32 -7.22 8.10
C LEU A 421 -12.89 -7.09 7.54
N PRO A 422 -12.62 -7.60 6.33
CA PRO A 422 -11.33 -7.42 5.67
C PRO A 422 -10.93 -5.94 5.60
N ASN A 423 -9.70 -5.64 6.02
CA ASN A 423 -9.12 -4.29 6.03
C ASN A 423 -7.59 -4.39 5.90
N TYR A 424 -6.87 -3.26 5.83
CA TYR A 424 -5.41 -3.30 5.66
C TYR A 424 -4.65 -3.79 6.90
N GLU A 425 -5.23 -3.70 8.10
CA GLU A 425 -4.63 -4.13 9.37
C GLU A 425 -4.65 -5.67 9.50
N ASN A 426 -5.74 -6.32 9.07
CA ASN A 426 -5.88 -7.77 9.09
C ASN A 426 -5.40 -8.46 7.81
N GLY A 427 -4.65 -7.79 6.94
CA GLY A 427 -4.11 -8.39 5.71
C GLY A 427 -5.17 -8.64 4.63
N GLN A 428 -6.30 -7.95 4.68
CA GLN A 428 -7.42 -8.05 3.74
C GLN A 428 -8.10 -9.42 3.73
N VAL A 429 -8.11 -10.10 4.87
CA VAL A 429 -8.83 -11.37 5.08
C VAL A 429 -9.89 -11.19 6.17
N PRO A 430 -11.02 -11.93 6.11
CA PRO A 430 -12.00 -11.89 7.17
C PRO A 430 -11.40 -12.41 8.48
N GLY A 431 -11.66 -11.71 9.58
CA GLY A 431 -11.21 -12.12 10.91
C GLY A 431 -11.90 -13.40 11.41
N PRO A 432 -11.35 -14.05 12.44
CA PRO A 432 -12.01 -15.16 13.10
C PRO A 432 -13.29 -14.70 13.80
N LEU A 433 -14.13 -15.66 14.19
CA LEU A 433 -15.26 -15.42 15.06
C LEU A 433 -14.76 -14.88 16.42
N ILE A 434 -15.40 -13.81 16.90
CA ILE A 434 -15.04 -13.12 18.13
C ILE A 434 -15.93 -13.63 19.27
N GLU A 435 -15.31 -13.98 20.39
CA GLU A 435 -16.01 -14.49 21.59
C GLU A 435 -16.84 -13.41 22.29
N ASN A 436 -16.25 -12.22 22.48
CA ASN A 436 -16.86 -11.10 23.19
C ASN A 436 -17.33 -10.03 22.22
N SER A 437 -18.44 -9.35 22.52
CA SER A 437 -18.96 -8.26 21.70
C SER A 437 -17.88 -7.20 21.45
N PRO A 438 -17.58 -6.86 20.17
CA PRO A 438 -16.68 -5.76 19.85
C PRO A 438 -17.33 -4.39 20.13
N PHE A 439 -18.65 -4.37 20.30
CA PHE A 439 -19.43 -3.20 20.67
C PHE A 439 -19.60 -3.17 22.19
N GLY A 440 -19.29 -2.03 22.83
CA GLY A 440 -19.43 -1.87 24.29
C GLY A 440 -20.84 -2.14 24.82
N ASN A 441 -20.98 -2.22 26.15
CA ASN A 441 -22.22 -2.55 26.89
C ASN A 441 -23.32 -1.48 26.83
N ASN A 442 -23.62 -0.92 25.66
CA ASN A 442 -24.76 -0.03 25.51
C ASN A 442 -25.95 -0.86 25.01
N SER A 443 -26.81 -1.26 25.95
CA SER A 443 -28.15 -1.73 25.65
C SER A 443 -28.96 -0.56 25.09
N HIS A 444 -29.37 -0.65 23.84
CA HIS A 444 -30.27 0.33 23.25
C HIS A 444 -31.71 -0.17 23.37
N SER A 445 -32.57 0.68 23.93
CA SER A 445 -34.02 0.55 23.87
C SER A 445 -34.46 0.81 22.42
N LEU A 446 -34.97 -0.21 21.75
CA LEU A 446 -35.58 -0.10 20.44
C LEU A 446 -37.05 0.29 20.58
N THR A 447 -37.46 1.24 19.74
CA THR A 447 -38.88 1.58 19.50
C THR A 447 -39.38 0.72 18.35
N THR A 448 -40.41 -0.07 18.62
CA THR A 448 -41.07 -0.97 17.67
C THR A 448 -41.95 -0.18 16.68
N ARG A 449 -42.10 -0.72 15.46
CA ARG A 449 -43.19 -0.35 14.53
C ARG A 449 -44.23 -1.45 14.54
N ASP A 450 -45.49 -1.08 14.74
CA ASP A 450 -46.64 -1.96 14.59
C ASP A 450 -46.81 -2.37 13.12
N LEU A 451 -46.98 -3.67 12.90
CA LEU A 451 -47.47 -4.24 11.65
C LEU A 451 -48.66 -5.14 12.00
N ASP A 452 -49.81 -4.73 11.49
CA ASP A 452 -51.12 -5.37 11.64
C ASP A 452 -51.09 -6.76 10.97
N SER A 453 -51.30 -7.83 11.74
CA SER A 453 -51.37 -9.22 11.24
C SER A 453 -52.83 -9.68 11.16
N ASP A 454 -53.49 -9.36 10.04
CA ASP A 454 -54.80 -9.93 9.72
C ASP A 454 -54.64 -10.95 8.58
N THR A 455 -54.43 -12.22 8.93
CA THR A 455 -55.03 -13.42 8.27
C THR A 455 -54.47 -14.71 8.89
N ALA A 456 -55.09 -15.18 9.99
CA ALA A 456 -54.87 -16.52 10.51
C ALA A 456 -55.62 -17.57 9.67
N TRP A 457 -54.90 -18.54 9.11
CA TRP A 457 -55.49 -19.78 8.60
C TRP A 457 -55.51 -20.81 9.73
N ASN A 458 -56.66 -21.44 9.96
CA ASN A 458 -56.82 -22.47 11.00
C ASN A 458 -56.29 -23.81 10.50
N THR A 459 -55.26 -24.33 11.15
CA THR A 459 -54.66 -25.65 10.85
C THR A 459 -55.25 -26.77 11.71
N LEU A 460 -55.50 -27.92 11.08
CA LEU A 460 -55.88 -29.18 11.74
C LEU A 460 -54.62 -30.00 12.11
N ASN A 461 -54.52 -30.43 13.37
CA ASN A 461 -53.64 -31.50 13.89
C ASN A 461 -52.10 -31.33 13.76
N ALA A 462 -51.55 -30.23 14.27
CA ALA A 462 -50.17 -30.21 14.79
C ALA A 462 -50.20 -29.89 16.30
N THR A 463 -49.31 -30.50 17.08
CA THR A 463 -49.15 -30.17 18.50
C THR A 463 -48.79 -28.69 18.65
N THR A 464 -49.62 -27.94 19.39
CA THR A 464 -49.42 -26.55 19.86
C THR A 464 -48.53 -25.64 18.99
N ASN A 465 -49.13 -25.00 17.98
CA ASN A 465 -48.75 -23.73 17.31
C ASN A 465 -47.25 -23.34 17.25
N VAL A 466 -46.35 -24.30 16.99
CA VAL A 466 -44.90 -24.06 16.78
C VAL A 466 -44.68 -23.09 15.61
N SER A 467 -45.63 -23.02 14.67
CA SER A 467 -45.75 -21.96 13.65
C SER A 467 -45.55 -20.56 14.20
N ASN A 468 -46.10 -20.25 15.38
CA ASN A 468 -46.14 -18.90 15.94
C ASN A 468 -44.88 -18.49 16.72
N VAL A 469 -43.91 -19.39 16.86
CA VAL A 469 -42.69 -19.16 17.64
C VAL A 469 -41.74 -18.23 16.89
N LYS A 470 -41.38 -17.08 17.45
CA LYS A 470 -40.46 -16.15 16.79
C LYS A 470 -39.04 -16.70 16.78
N ASN A 471 -38.24 -16.27 15.81
CA ASN A 471 -36.79 -16.51 15.80
C ASN A 471 -36.44 -18.00 16.00
N LYS A 472 -37.12 -18.89 15.28
CA LYS A 472 -36.88 -20.33 15.36
C LYS A 472 -35.41 -20.64 15.04
N GLY A 473 -34.90 -21.73 15.62
CA GLY A 473 -33.62 -22.27 15.20
C GLY A 473 -33.65 -22.66 13.70
N PRO A 474 -32.50 -22.59 13.00
CA PRO A 474 -32.43 -22.91 11.59
C PRO A 474 -32.92 -24.34 11.29
N LEU A 475 -32.67 -25.33 12.16
CA LEU A 475 -33.15 -26.69 11.92
C LEU A 475 -34.67 -26.79 12.04
N LEU A 476 -35.28 -26.14 13.04
CA LEU A 476 -36.72 -26.11 13.19
C LEU A 476 -37.41 -25.46 11.98
N ASN A 477 -36.86 -24.33 11.49
CA ASN A 477 -37.34 -23.70 10.26
C ASN A 477 -37.25 -24.62 9.04
N ILE A 478 -36.14 -25.34 8.88
CA ILE A 478 -35.98 -26.33 7.80
C ILE A 478 -36.99 -27.47 7.95
N ALA A 479 -37.14 -28.03 9.15
CA ALA A 479 -38.07 -29.13 9.41
C ALA A 479 -39.51 -28.72 9.10
N MET A 480 -39.92 -27.51 9.49
CA MET A 480 -41.22 -26.95 9.14
C MET A 480 -41.39 -26.70 7.63
N ALA A 481 -40.35 -26.21 6.96
CA ALA A 481 -40.38 -25.99 5.52
C ALA A 481 -40.52 -27.32 4.73
N LEU A 482 -39.80 -28.36 5.15
CA LEU A 482 -39.72 -29.65 4.46
C LEU A 482 -40.85 -30.62 4.82
N PHE A 483 -41.30 -30.61 6.07
CA PHE A 483 -42.21 -31.60 6.62
C PHE A 483 -43.42 -31.00 7.35
N GLY A 484 -43.37 -29.73 7.75
CA GLY A 484 -44.50 -29.09 8.45
C GLY A 484 -45.73 -28.89 7.57
N GLU A 485 -46.72 -28.20 8.14
CA GLU A 485 -47.90 -27.76 7.40
C GLU A 485 -47.51 -26.95 6.15
N GLY A 486 -48.20 -27.19 5.04
CA GLY A 486 -47.93 -26.51 3.78
C GLY A 486 -46.76 -27.14 3.00
N SER A 487 -46.05 -28.11 3.57
CA SER A 487 -44.89 -28.75 2.94
C SER A 487 -45.29 -29.63 1.75
N PHE A 488 -44.28 -30.11 1.01
CA PHE A 488 -44.52 -31.05 -0.09
C PHE A 488 -45.28 -32.30 0.36
N ALA A 489 -44.93 -32.84 1.53
CA ALA A 489 -45.59 -34.02 2.10
C ALA A 489 -47.04 -33.75 2.54
N ASP A 490 -47.36 -32.51 2.92
CA ASP A 490 -48.67 -32.11 3.43
C ASP A 490 -49.64 -31.67 2.31
N VAL A 491 -49.21 -30.74 1.43
CA VAL A 491 -50.08 -30.07 0.45
C VAL A 491 -50.40 -30.92 -0.77
N GLN A 492 -49.46 -31.77 -1.22
CA GLN A 492 -49.65 -32.51 -2.47
C GLN A 492 -50.61 -33.69 -2.33
N HIS A 493 -50.91 -34.14 -1.10
CA HIS A 493 -52.05 -35.01 -0.85
C HIS A 493 -53.37 -34.35 -1.31
N THR A 494 -53.49 -33.02 -1.26
CA THR A 494 -54.71 -32.29 -1.63
C THR A 494 -54.63 -31.68 -3.03
N ALA A 495 -53.51 -31.06 -3.39
CA ALA A 495 -53.32 -30.36 -4.67
C ALA A 495 -53.03 -31.30 -5.84
N LEU A 496 -52.18 -32.32 -5.67
CA LEU A 496 -51.92 -33.32 -6.71
C LEU A 496 -53.13 -34.23 -6.90
N ALA A 497 -53.87 -34.55 -5.83
CA ALA A 497 -55.15 -35.24 -5.94
C ALA A 497 -56.19 -34.38 -6.69
N ALA A 498 -56.27 -33.07 -6.45
CA ALA A 498 -57.13 -32.16 -7.21
C ALA A 498 -56.70 -32.05 -8.68
N TYR A 499 -55.39 -32.00 -8.97
CA TYR A 499 -54.85 -31.98 -10.33
C TYR A 499 -55.07 -33.31 -11.06
N ALA A 500 -54.81 -34.45 -10.43
CA ALA A 500 -55.10 -35.79 -10.95
C ALA A 500 -56.59 -35.95 -11.26
N ASN A 501 -57.46 -35.40 -10.42
CA ASN A 501 -58.91 -35.37 -10.64
C ASN A 501 -59.37 -34.32 -11.67
N SER A 502 -58.52 -33.36 -12.06
CA SER A 502 -58.87 -32.29 -13.02
C SER A 502 -58.89 -32.75 -14.48
N GLY A 503 -58.22 -33.88 -14.80
CA GLY A 503 -58.09 -34.39 -16.16
C GLY A 503 -57.19 -33.55 -17.08
N ILE A 504 -56.47 -32.55 -16.55
CA ILE A 504 -55.56 -31.70 -17.31
C ILE A 504 -54.22 -32.42 -17.51
N ILE A 505 -53.75 -32.50 -18.76
CA ILE A 505 -52.42 -33.03 -19.09
C ILE A 505 -51.51 -31.85 -19.38
N TYR A 506 -50.54 -31.64 -18.51
CA TYR A 506 -49.50 -30.61 -18.68
C TYR A 506 -48.13 -31.29 -18.70
N PRO A 507 -47.38 -31.22 -19.82
CA PRO A 507 -46.06 -31.82 -19.95
C PRO A 507 -44.95 -31.01 -19.25
N GLY A 508 -45.28 -29.79 -18.79
CA GLY A 508 -44.34 -28.93 -18.07
C GLY A 508 -44.31 -29.21 -16.57
N CYS A 509 -43.54 -28.38 -15.86
CA CYS A 509 -43.41 -28.47 -14.42
C CYS A 509 -44.64 -27.92 -13.70
N ILE A 510 -45.31 -28.74 -12.90
CA ILE A 510 -46.44 -28.35 -12.06
C ILE A 510 -45.95 -27.76 -10.74
N GLY A 511 -44.85 -28.29 -10.21
CA GLY A 511 -44.24 -27.79 -8.98
C GLY A 511 -42.82 -28.35 -8.79
N LEU A 512 -42.00 -27.58 -8.08
CA LEU A 512 -40.66 -28.00 -7.68
C LEU A 512 -40.72 -28.62 -6.28
N VAL A 513 -40.06 -29.76 -6.11
CA VAL A 513 -39.95 -30.41 -4.81
C VAL A 513 -38.81 -29.74 -4.03
N PRO A 514 -39.09 -29.15 -2.85
CA PRO A 514 -38.05 -28.50 -2.04
C PRO A 514 -36.89 -29.45 -1.76
N PHE A 515 -35.68 -28.89 -1.63
CA PHE A 515 -34.47 -29.60 -1.16
C PHE A 515 -33.80 -30.55 -2.18
N ILE A 516 -34.53 -31.04 -3.19
CA ILE A 516 -33.98 -32.00 -4.18
C ILE A 516 -32.78 -31.45 -4.93
N THR A 517 -32.81 -30.18 -5.33
CA THR A 517 -31.70 -29.52 -6.04
C THR A 517 -30.44 -29.40 -5.19
N LEU A 518 -30.56 -29.38 -3.86
CA LEU A 518 -29.44 -29.38 -2.92
C LEU A 518 -28.87 -30.79 -2.70
N LEU A 519 -29.61 -31.84 -3.03
CA LEU A 519 -29.16 -33.23 -2.97
C LEU A 519 -28.48 -33.69 -4.27
N ASP A 520 -28.70 -32.99 -5.38
CA ASP A 520 -28.14 -33.35 -6.68
C ASP A 520 -26.67 -32.91 -6.84
N VAL A 521 -25.76 -33.77 -7.32
CA VAL A 521 -24.34 -33.45 -7.54
C VAL A 521 -24.11 -32.82 -8.93
N THR A 522 -24.98 -33.13 -9.90
CA THR A 522 -24.94 -32.64 -11.28
C THR A 522 -26.34 -32.78 -11.85
N TYR A 523 -26.94 -31.66 -12.29
CA TYR A 523 -28.35 -31.47 -12.75
C TYR A 523 -28.92 -32.53 -13.73
N HIS A 524 -28.11 -33.48 -14.19
CA HIS A 524 -28.42 -34.51 -15.17
C HIS A 524 -28.10 -35.96 -14.76
N GLU A 525 -27.56 -36.23 -13.56
CA GLU A 525 -27.07 -37.58 -13.21
C GLU A 525 -27.57 -38.18 -11.87
N SER A 526 -28.55 -37.58 -11.18
CA SER A 526 -29.16 -38.27 -10.02
C SER A 526 -30.36 -39.12 -10.46
N PRO A 527 -30.31 -40.46 -10.36
CA PRO A 527 -31.32 -41.36 -10.92
C PRO A 527 -32.54 -41.59 -10.02
N THR A 528 -32.66 -40.93 -8.86
CA THR A 528 -33.60 -41.38 -7.82
C THR A 528 -34.85 -40.51 -7.62
N PHE A 529 -34.82 -39.20 -7.90
CA PHE A 529 -36.01 -38.35 -7.76
C PHE A 529 -35.90 -37.06 -8.58
N TYR A 530 -36.83 -36.83 -9.52
CA TYR A 530 -36.79 -35.68 -10.42
C TYR A 530 -37.30 -34.41 -9.68
N PRO A 531 -36.58 -33.27 -9.72
CA PRO A 531 -36.91 -32.08 -8.91
C PRO A 531 -38.23 -31.41 -9.32
N CYS A 532 -38.77 -31.80 -10.47
CA CYS A 532 -39.92 -31.17 -11.08
C CYS A 532 -41.08 -32.17 -11.24
N LEU A 533 -42.19 -31.93 -10.55
CA LEU A 533 -43.39 -32.75 -10.69
C LEU A 533 -44.02 -32.48 -12.06
N LYS A 534 -44.07 -33.48 -12.93
CA LYS A 534 -44.74 -33.41 -14.24
C LYS A 534 -46.09 -34.10 -14.20
N GLY A 535 -47.05 -33.58 -14.96
CA GLY A 535 -48.35 -34.24 -15.13
C GLY A 535 -48.25 -35.59 -15.85
N THR A 536 -47.12 -35.88 -16.49
CA THR A 536 -46.85 -37.14 -17.20
C THR A 536 -46.44 -38.29 -16.28
N TYR A 537 -46.13 -38.06 -14.99
CA TYR A 537 -46.03 -39.17 -14.02
C TYR A 537 -47.40 -39.84 -13.76
N LEU A 538 -48.48 -39.24 -14.27
CA LEU A 538 -49.84 -39.77 -14.30
C LEU A 538 -50.23 -40.30 -15.70
N GLU A 539 -49.26 -40.63 -16.58
CA GLU A 539 -49.56 -41.02 -17.96
C GLU A 539 -50.20 -42.42 -18.12
N SER A 540 -51.42 -42.34 -18.64
CA SER A 540 -52.10 -43.22 -19.60
C SER A 540 -52.93 -44.41 -19.10
N ASP A 541 -52.59 -45.12 -18.02
CA ASP A 541 -53.47 -46.17 -17.46
C ASP A 541 -54.33 -45.69 -16.27
N ALA A 542 -53.96 -44.57 -15.64
CA ALA A 542 -54.69 -43.97 -14.52
C ALA A 542 -56.07 -43.40 -14.91
N ARG A 543 -56.38 -43.28 -16.21
CA ARG A 543 -57.73 -42.90 -16.69
C ARG A 543 -58.76 -44.01 -16.54
N ILE A 544 -58.33 -45.25 -16.22
CA ILE A 544 -59.19 -46.43 -16.13
C ILE A 544 -59.25 -47.03 -14.71
N HIS A 545 -58.29 -46.69 -13.83
CA HIS A 545 -58.20 -47.31 -12.50
C HIS A 545 -58.15 -46.33 -11.33
N ARG A 546 -58.59 -46.85 -10.18
CA ARG A 546 -58.59 -46.30 -8.81
C ARG A 546 -57.18 -45.92 -8.27
N ASP A 547 -56.16 -45.88 -9.14
CA ASP A 547 -54.73 -45.99 -8.84
C ASP A 547 -53.97 -44.66 -8.85
N SER A 548 -54.59 -43.54 -9.23
CA SER A 548 -53.95 -42.22 -9.21
C SER A 548 -53.56 -41.77 -7.80
N ASN A 549 -54.30 -42.18 -6.76
CA ASN A 549 -53.93 -41.88 -5.38
C ASN A 549 -52.68 -42.69 -4.96
N VAL A 550 -52.61 -43.96 -5.37
CA VAL A 550 -51.51 -44.87 -5.00
C VAL A 550 -50.17 -44.34 -5.52
N THR A 551 -50.13 -43.79 -6.74
CA THR A 551 -48.90 -43.18 -7.30
C THR A 551 -48.46 -41.94 -6.53
N VAL A 552 -49.38 -41.07 -6.09
CA VAL A 552 -49.02 -39.86 -5.30
C VAL A 552 -48.43 -40.23 -3.95
N TYR A 553 -49.04 -41.17 -3.22
CA TYR A 553 -48.49 -41.63 -1.94
C TYR A 553 -47.14 -42.30 -2.11
N ALA A 554 -46.87 -42.88 -3.28
CA ALA A 554 -45.60 -43.51 -3.55
C ALA A 554 -44.49 -42.49 -3.84
N ASP A 555 -44.80 -41.40 -4.54
CA ASP A 555 -43.89 -40.25 -4.69
C ASP A 555 -43.58 -39.60 -3.32
N ILE A 556 -44.58 -39.48 -2.44
CA ILE A 556 -44.39 -38.99 -1.07
C ILE A 556 -43.51 -39.96 -0.27
N ALA A 557 -43.74 -41.27 -0.39
CA ALA A 557 -42.90 -42.28 0.25
C ALA A 557 -41.45 -42.22 -0.28
N MET A 558 -41.25 -42.02 -1.58
CA MET A 558 -39.92 -41.82 -2.18
C MET A 558 -39.22 -40.57 -1.66
N TYR A 559 -39.94 -39.46 -1.51
CA TYR A 559 -39.39 -38.25 -0.89
C TYR A 559 -38.91 -38.52 0.54
N PHE A 560 -39.71 -39.22 1.34
CA PHE A 560 -39.30 -39.61 2.70
C PHE A 560 -38.13 -40.58 2.73
N LEU A 561 -38.03 -41.50 1.75
CA LEU A 561 -36.91 -42.41 1.63
C LEU A 561 -35.56 -41.69 1.44
N LEU A 562 -35.53 -40.49 0.85
CA LEU A 562 -34.32 -39.67 0.73
C LEU A 562 -33.69 -39.34 2.09
N PHE A 563 -34.49 -39.28 3.16
CA PHE A 563 -34.07 -38.96 4.53
C PHE A 563 -33.95 -40.20 5.42
N SER A 564 -34.35 -41.37 4.94
CA SER A 564 -34.39 -42.62 5.73
C SER A 564 -33.02 -43.26 5.95
N GLY A 565 -32.00 -42.87 5.18
CA GLY A 565 -30.65 -43.47 5.27
C GLY A 565 -30.54 -44.84 4.59
N VAL A 566 -31.48 -45.19 3.71
CA VAL A 566 -31.40 -46.39 2.85
C VAL A 566 -30.17 -46.35 1.93
N SER A 567 -29.59 -47.50 1.63
CA SER A 567 -28.38 -47.63 0.79
C SER A 567 -28.59 -47.19 -0.66
N SER A 568 -29.82 -47.20 -1.15
CA SER A 568 -30.20 -46.70 -2.48
C SER A 568 -30.42 -45.18 -2.53
N GLY A 569 -30.38 -44.50 -1.38
CA GLY A 569 -30.56 -43.06 -1.26
C GLY A 569 -29.26 -42.26 -1.42
N PRO A 570 -29.32 -40.93 -1.23
CA PRO A 570 -28.14 -40.06 -1.25
C PRO A 570 -27.12 -40.48 -0.17
N SER A 571 -25.84 -40.28 -0.42
CA SER A 571 -24.79 -40.56 0.58
C SER A 571 -24.96 -39.67 1.82
N SER A 572 -24.50 -40.16 2.98
CA SER A 572 -24.54 -39.40 4.24
C SER A 572 -23.82 -38.05 4.11
N GLU A 573 -22.68 -38.00 3.44
CA GLU A 573 -21.94 -36.77 3.14
C GLU A 573 -22.77 -35.78 2.31
N ARG A 574 -23.54 -36.29 1.32
CA ARG A 574 -24.39 -35.43 0.49
C ARG A 574 -25.55 -34.84 1.29
N ILE A 575 -26.16 -35.64 2.14
CA ILE A 575 -27.24 -35.20 3.04
C ILE A 575 -26.71 -34.13 4.01
N GLN A 576 -25.53 -34.35 4.60
CA GLN A 576 -24.87 -33.35 5.46
C GLN A 576 -24.60 -32.05 4.72
N ASN A 577 -24.08 -32.11 3.49
CA ASN A 577 -23.86 -30.92 2.67
C ASN A 577 -25.17 -30.18 2.34
N ALA A 578 -26.21 -30.91 1.98
CA ALA A 578 -27.53 -30.33 1.67
C ALA A 578 -28.17 -29.66 2.89
N PHE A 579 -28.13 -30.29 4.06
CA PHE A 579 -28.62 -29.67 5.30
C PHE A 579 -27.77 -28.50 5.77
N THR A 580 -26.45 -28.55 5.58
CA THR A 580 -25.57 -27.40 5.84
C THR A 580 -25.92 -26.22 4.92
N SER A 581 -26.21 -26.50 3.63
CA SER A 581 -26.66 -25.51 2.66
C SER A 581 -28.04 -24.95 3.00
N ALA A 582 -28.98 -25.81 3.42
CA ALA A 582 -30.31 -25.38 3.85
C ALA A 582 -30.24 -24.52 5.13
N ALA A 583 -29.32 -24.82 6.05
CA ALA A 583 -29.07 -23.99 7.23
C ALA A 583 -28.53 -22.62 6.84
N PHE A 584 -27.60 -22.55 5.87
CA PHE A 584 -27.17 -21.28 5.30
C PHE A 584 -28.35 -20.47 4.73
N LEU A 585 -29.24 -21.10 3.94
CA LEU A 585 -30.42 -20.44 3.37
C LEU A 585 -31.45 -20.02 4.42
N ALA A 586 -31.63 -20.82 5.48
CA ALA A 586 -32.52 -20.50 6.59
C ALA A 586 -32.01 -19.26 7.36
N ASN A 587 -30.71 -19.23 7.66
CA ASN A 587 -30.07 -18.08 8.29
C ASN A 587 -30.10 -16.84 7.38
N ASP A 588 -29.88 -17.03 6.07
CA ASP A 588 -29.96 -15.96 5.09
C ASP A 588 -31.33 -15.31 5.06
N MET A 589 -32.37 -16.12 4.98
CA MET A 589 -33.75 -15.65 5.04
C MET A 589 -34.02 -14.95 6.37
N LEU A 590 -33.67 -15.56 7.51
CA LEU A 590 -33.91 -14.96 8.83
C LEU A 590 -33.29 -13.56 8.94
N MET A 591 -32.07 -13.39 8.45
CA MET A 591 -31.33 -12.13 8.55
C MET A 591 -31.77 -11.08 7.51
N MET A 592 -32.26 -11.51 6.35
CA MET A 592 -32.62 -10.62 5.24
C MET A 592 -34.12 -10.29 5.17
N ASN A 593 -34.98 -11.15 5.71
CA ASN A 593 -36.45 -11.02 5.66
C ASN A 593 -37.01 -10.13 6.79
N ASN A 594 -36.19 -9.84 7.81
CA ASN A 594 -36.64 -9.06 8.95
C ASN A 594 -36.75 -7.57 8.62
N PHE A 595 -37.95 -7.01 8.76
CA PHE A 595 -38.26 -5.56 8.69
C PHE A 595 -37.68 -4.76 9.88
N GLN A 596 -36.83 -5.40 10.68
CA GLN A 596 -36.14 -4.84 11.83
C GLN A 596 -35.17 -3.72 11.40
N LYS A 597 -34.92 -2.80 12.32
CA LYS A 597 -34.03 -1.66 12.07
C LYS A 597 -32.59 -2.16 11.96
N GLN A 598 -31.93 -1.88 10.85
CA GLN A 598 -30.49 -2.12 10.72
C GLN A 598 -29.74 -1.02 11.48
N THR A 599 -28.88 -1.40 12.45
CA THR A 599 -28.25 -0.44 13.38
C THR A 599 -26.74 -0.33 13.24
N ILE A 600 -26.06 -1.34 12.68
CA ILE A 600 -24.61 -1.33 12.53
C ILE A 600 -24.25 -0.63 11.22
N GLY A 601 -23.70 0.59 11.31
CA GLY A 601 -23.24 1.36 10.14
C GLY A 601 -21.86 0.91 9.66
N ILE A 602 -21.79 0.50 8.39
CA ILE A 602 -20.56 0.07 7.73
C ILE A 602 -20.09 1.18 6.79
N SER A 603 -18.79 1.48 6.84
CA SER A 603 -18.13 2.53 6.07
C SER A 603 -16.80 2.02 5.54
N TYR A 604 -16.31 2.60 4.45
CA TYR A 604 -15.02 2.22 3.88
C TYR A 604 -14.18 3.44 3.50
N ASP A 605 -12.86 3.28 3.59
CA ASP A 605 -11.89 4.19 2.97
C ASP A 605 -10.75 3.35 2.40
N MET A 606 -10.73 3.18 1.08
CA MET A 606 -9.66 2.43 0.40
C MET A 606 -8.31 3.17 0.41
N GLY A 607 -8.32 4.44 0.82
CA GLY A 607 -7.15 5.29 0.87
C GLY A 607 -6.55 5.61 -0.50
N ALA A 608 -5.60 6.53 -0.48
CA ALA A 608 -4.77 6.86 -1.64
C ALA A 608 -3.31 6.44 -1.39
N ASP A 609 -2.62 6.01 -2.45
CA ASP A 609 -1.21 5.66 -2.38
C ASP A 609 -0.34 6.90 -2.28
N VAL A 610 0.57 6.92 -1.31
CA VAL A 610 1.59 7.96 -1.16
C VAL A 610 2.95 7.34 -0.94
N GLN A 611 3.96 7.86 -1.65
CA GLN A 611 5.35 7.48 -1.43
C GLN A 611 5.90 8.18 -0.20
N LYS A 612 6.37 7.39 0.76
CA LYS A 612 7.05 7.86 1.96
C LYS A 612 8.54 7.45 1.89
N PRO A 613 9.49 8.39 2.06
CA PRO A 613 10.88 8.03 2.30
C PRO A 613 11.01 7.29 3.63
N ASP A 614 11.78 6.23 3.66
CA ASP A 614 12.11 5.49 4.87
C ASP A 614 13.62 5.43 5.08
N ILE A 615 14.04 5.79 6.28
CA ILE A 615 15.43 5.89 6.69
C ILE A 615 15.49 5.50 8.16
N SER A 616 16.40 4.59 8.50
CA SER A 616 16.64 4.23 9.90
C SER A 616 17.11 5.46 10.71
N ARG A 617 16.74 5.54 11.99
CA ARG A 617 17.21 6.62 12.88
C ARG A 617 18.74 6.69 12.94
N GLY A 618 19.41 5.52 12.91
CA GLY A 618 20.86 5.42 12.84
C GLY A 618 21.43 6.02 11.56
N GLY A 619 20.81 5.73 10.40
CA GLY A 619 21.18 6.32 9.11
C GLY A 619 21.06 7.85 9.11
N ILE A 620 19.99 8.39 9.68
CA ILE A 620 19.80 9.85 9.81
C ILE A 620 20.94 10.48 10.64
N ILE A 621 21.26 9.91 11.79
CA ILE A 621 22.32 10.42 12.69
C ILE A 621 23.68 10.36 11.98
N PHE A 622 24.01 9.21 11.40
CA PHE A 622 25.30 8.97 10.75
C PHE A 622 25.55 9.93 9.59
N VAL A 623 24.58 10.06 8.67
CA VAL A 623 24.69 10.98 7.52
C VAL A 623 24.73 12.43 7.99
N SER A 624 23.96 12.80 9.02
CA SER A 624 23.96 14.17 9.55
C SER A 624 25.33 14.56 10.12
N ILE A 625 26.01 13.63 10.81
CA ILE A 625 27.37 13.83 11.33
C ILE A 625 28.36 13.99 10.17
N LEU A 626 28.33 13.11 9.17
CA LEU A 626 29.20 13.18 7.99
C LEU A 626 29.03 14.50 7.22
N LEU A 627 27.78 14.88 6.95
CA LEU A 627 27.46 16.13 6.26
C LEU A 627 27.89 17.35 7.08
N GLY A 628 27.62 17.34 8.39
CA GLY A 628 28.04 18.42 9.30
C GLY A 628 29.56 18.58 9.34
N LEU A 629 30.30 17.48 9.49
CA LEU A 629 31.77 17.46 9.46
C LEU A 629 32.29 18.04 8.15
N PHE A 630 31.76 17.60 7.00
CA PHE A 630 32.16 18.08 5.69
C PHE A 630 31.93 19.59 5.52
N LEU A 631 30.74 20.09 5.88
CA LEU A 631 30.39 21.51 5.76
C LEU A 631 31.25 22.39 6.68
N ILE A 632 31.52 21.94 7.92
CA ILE A 632 32.39 22.65 8.86
C ILE A 632 33.81 22.73 8.31
N CYS A 633 34.36 21.61 7.81
CA CYS A 633 35.70 21.59 7.23
C CYS A 633 35.81 22.47 5.98
N LEU A 634 34.80 22.45 5.10
CA LEU A 634 34.73 23.34 3.93
C LEU A 634 34.72 24.80 4.35
N LEU A 635 33.86 25.18 5.29
CA LEU A 635 33.71 26.55 5.76
C LEU A 635 34.99 27.04 6.43
N ALA A 636 35.61 26.22 7.29
CA ALA A 636 36.88 26.54 7.93
C ALA A 636 37.98 26.81 6.89
N LEU A 637 38.06 25.99 5.83
CA LEU A 637 39.05 26.16 4.77
C LEU A 637 38.77 27.41 3.91
N ALA A 638 37.50 27.73 3.68
CA ALA A 638 37.08 28.98 3.05
C ALA A 638 37.53 30.20 3.85
N LEU A 639 37.22 30.23 5.15
CA LEU A 639 37.55 31.32 6.04
C LEU A 639 39.08 31.47 6.16
N TYR A 640 39.80 30.36 6.27
CA TYR A 640 41.26 30.32 6.20
C TYR A 640 41.78 30.99 4.92
N SER A 641 41.21 30.65 3.76
CA SER A 641 41.62 31.22 2.47
C SER A 641 41.24 32.71 2.28
N ALA A 642 40.24 33.19 3.02
CA ALA A 642 39.72 34.55 2.92
C ALA A 642 40.37 35.53 3.92
N TRP A 643 40.85 35.04 5.07
CA TRP A 643 41.39 35.87 6.14
C TRP A 643 42.81 36.39 5.84
N VAL A 644 43.59 35.64 5.07
CA VAL A 644 44.98 35.98 4.73
C VAL A 644 45.03 36.68 3.36
N PRO A 645 45.67 37.85 3.23
CA PRO A 645 45.92 38.49 1.93
C PRO A 645 46.81 37.62 1.05
N ARG A 646 46.54 37.54 -0.25
CA ARG A 646 47.20 36.57 -1.15
C ARG A 646 47.93 37.28 -2.30
N TRP A 647 49.10 36.76 -2.69
CA TRP A 647 49.87 37.25 -3.86
C TRP A 647 49.32 36.74 -5.20
N THR A 648 48.49 35.69 -5.17
CA THR A 648 47.76 35.18 -6.33
C THR A 648 46.34 34.77 -5.92
N LYS A 649 45.42 34.70 -6.89
CA LYS A 649 44.02 34.30 -6.62
C LYS A 649 43.90 32.81 -6.31
N THR A 650 44.61 32.00 -7.07
CA THR A 650 44.65 30.54 -7.03
C THR A 650 46.06 30.06 -7.29
N LEU A 651 46.40 28.87 -6.77
CA LEU A 651 47.65 28.21 -7.10
C LEU A 651 47.46 27.50 -8.45
N ASP A 652 47.66 28.23 -9.53
CA ASP A 652 47.38 27.79 -10.91
C ASP A 652 48.64 27.77 -11.78
N SER A 653 48.48 27.44 -13.06
CA SER A 653 49.58 27.39 -14.02
C SER A 653 50.33 28.72 -14.15
N PHE A 654 49.64 29.85 -13.99
CA PHE A 654 50.29 31.16 -14.04
C PHE A 654 51.10 31.45 -12.76
N ALA A 655 50.60 31.03 -11.60
CA ALA A 655 51.37 31.05 -10.36
C ALA A 655 52.62 30.16 -10.46
N MET A 656 52.48 28.94 -11.00
CA MET A 656 53.60 28.01 -11.21
C MET A 656 54.60 28.52 -12.26
N LEU A 657 54.14 29.18 -13.33
CA LEU A 657 55.03 29.80 -14.33
C LEU A 657 55.93 30.86 -13.69
N ARG A 658 55.36 31.70 -12.82
CA ARG A 658 56.12 32.74 -12.09
C ARG A 658 57.14 32.13 -11.14
N ILE A 659 56.78 31.05 -10.43
CA ILE A 659 57.72 30.31 -9.59
C ILE A 659 58.82 29.67 -10.44
N GLY A 660 58.48 28.99 -11.53
CA GLY A 660 59.43 28.35 -12.45
C GLY A 660 60.43 29.33 -13.06
N ALA A 661 59.97 30.53 -13.44
CA ALA A 661 60.85 31.58 -13.95
C ALA A 661 61.92 32.00 -12.93
N SER A 662 61.58 32.03 -11.63
CA SER A 662 62.51 32.41 -10.55
C SER A 662 63.59 31.36 -10.24
N ILE A 663 63.42 30.11 -10.70
CA ILE A 663 64.33 28.98 -10.44
C ILE A 663 64.90 28.39 -11.74
N SER A 664 64.82 29.13 -12.85
CA SER A 664 65.18 28.66 -14.19
C SER A 664 66.59 28.04 -14.28
N GLU A 665 67.53 28.50 -13.45
CA GLU A 665 68.88 27.94 -13.36
C GLU A 665 68.93 26.55 -12.69
N LYS A 666 68.02 26.25 -11.76
CA LYS A 666 67.96 24.98 -11.00
C LYS A 666 67.11 23.91 -11.69
N THR A 667 66.21 24.33 -12.56
CA THR A 667 65.31 23.46 -13.34
C THR A 667 65.27 23.93 -14.79
N PRO A 668 66.35 23.72 -15.57
CA PRO A 668 66.37 24.10 -16.99
C PRO A 668 65.35 23.29 -17.79
N LEU A 669 64.92 23.83 -18.94
CA LEU A 669 63.98 23.17 -19.85
C LEU A 669 64.63 21.96 -20.55
N LEU A 670 64.66 20.82 -19.85
CA LEU A 670 65.20 19.55 -20.33
C LEU A 670 64.11 18.47 -20.30
N ALA A 671 64.11 17.59 -21.30
CA ALA A 671 63.22 16.43 -21.33
C ALA A 671 63.64 15.43 -20.24
N THR A 672 62.68 14.91 -19.48
CA THR A 672 62.90 13.89 -18.46
C THR A 672 61.80 12.83 -18.53
N LEU A 673 62.19 11.56 -18.44
CA LEU A 673 61.26 10.43 -18.30
C LEU A 673 60.97 10.11 -16.83
N HIS A 674 61.81 10.58 -15.90
CA HIS A 674 61.74 10.25 -14.48
C HIS A 674 61.82 11.51 -13.61
N VAL A 675 60.71 12.24 -13.50
CA VAL A 675 60.57 13.48 -12.71
C VAL A 675 60.88 13.25 -11.20
N GLU A 676 60.77 12.01 -10.74
CA GLU A 676 61.05 11.61 -9.35
C GLU A 676 62.53 11.63 -8.97
N GLY A 677 63.42 11.60 -9.97
CA GLY A 677 64.88 11.64 -9.79
C GLY A 677 65.45 13.06 -9.64
N ILE A 678 64.63 14.09 -9.86
CA ILE A 678 65.09 15.49 -9.82
C ILE A 678 65.18 15.97 -8.36
N LYS A 679 66.36 15.80 -7.76
CA LYS A 679 66.62 16.21 -6.36
C LYS A 679 66.41 17.70 -6.11
N SER A 680 66.62 18.56 -7.12
CA SER A 680 66.44 20.00 -6.97
C SER A 680 65.01 20.41 -6.59
N LEU A 681 63.99 19.60 -6.93
CA LEU A 681 62.60 19.84 -6.52
C LEU A 681 62.33 19.52 -5.04
N ASP A 682 63.14 18.63 -4.46
CA ASP A 682 63.03 18.20 -3.06
C ASP A 682 63.86 19.11 -2.13
N GLU A 683 64.98 19.65 -2.63
CA GLU A 683 65.87 20.54 -1.89
C GLU A 683 65.44 22.01 -1.93
N THR A 684 64.69 22.42 -2.96
CA THR A 684 64.24 23.81 -3.10
C THR A 684 63.01 24.07 -2.22
N PRO A 685 63.00 25.14 -1.40
CA PRO A 685 61.82 25.52 -0.62
C PRO A 685 60.66 25.87 -1.57
N GLY A 686 59.45 25.40 -1.27
CA GLY A 686 58.24 25.62 -2.08
C GLY A 686 57.33 26.73 -1.57
N TRP A 687 57.76 27.49 -0.58
CA TRP A 687 56.96 28.53 0.06
C TRP A 687 57.35 29.94 -0.44
N MET A 688 56.42 30.89 -0.35
CA MET A 688 56.58 32.26 -0.85
C MET A 688 56.80 33.25 0.29
N GLY A 689 57.91 33.97 0.24
CA GLY A 689 58.32 34.97 1.21
C GLY A 689 58.67 36.31 0.57
N ASN A 690 59.17 37.22 1.40
CA ASN A 690 59.71 38.52 0.98
C ASN A 690 61.24 38.50 1.02
N ALA A 691 61.89 38.90 -0.09
CA ALA A 691 63.34 39.04 -0.22
C ALA A 691 63.87 40.42 0.19
N SER A 692 63.02 41.46 0.14
CA SER A 692 63.46 42.86 0.26
C SER A 692 63.27 43.42 1.67
N ASN A 693 64.25 44.22 2.12
CA ASN A 693 64.20 45.04 3.32
C ASN A 693 63.69 46.47 3.07
N GLY A 694 63.42 46.84 1.82
CA GLY A 694 62.96 48.18 1.44
C GLY A 694 61.46 48.41 1.65
N GLU A 695 60.97 49.61 1.36
CA GLU A 695 59.54 49.99 1.49
C GLU A 695 58.62 49.18 0.55
N ILE A 696 59.16 48.73 -0.59
CA ILE A 696 58.47 47.84 -1.54
C ILE A 696 59.04 46.42 -1.39
N GLY A 697 58.15 45.48 -1.10
CA GLY A 697 58.47 44.06 -0.95
C GLY A 697 58.71 43.39 -2.31
N GLU A 698 59.58 42.38 -2.32
CA GLU A 698 59.88 41.58 -3.51
C GLU A 698 59.54 40.13 -3.22
N LEU A 699 58.63 39.56 -4.03
CA LEU A 699 58.20 38.17 -3.88
C LEU A 699 59.34 37.24 -4.27
N CYS A 700 59.72 36.33 -3.38
CA CYS A 700 60.71 35.31 -3.68
C CYS A 700 60.34 33.95 -3.09
N LEU A 701 60.91 32.91 -3.69
CA LEU A 701 60.79 31.54 -3.22
C LEU A 701 61.73 31.32 -2.04
N GLY A 702 61.21 30.87 -0.89
CA GLY A 702 61.99 30.63 0.32
C GLY A 702 62.50 31.89 1.04
N GLY A 703 61.88 33.04 0.83
CA GLY A 703 62.33 34.32 1.40
C GLY A 703 62.43 34.33 2.91
N GLU A 704 63.38 35.04 3.50
CA GLU A 704 63.61 34.99 4.96
C GLU A 704 62.43 35.55 5.79
N ARG A 705 61.53 36.33 5.19
CA ARG A 705 60.41 36.99 5.88
C ARG A 705 59.05 36.57 5.31
N PRO A 706 58.01 36.43 6.15
CA PRO A 706 56.65 36.20 5.68
C PRO A 706 56.10 37.43 4.95
N LEU A 707 55.09 37.23 4.12
CA LEU A 707 54.40 38.33 3.44
C LEU A 707 53.61 39.19 4.45
N ALA A 708 53.83 40.49 4.41
CA ALA A 708 53.20 41.46 5.30
C ALA A 708 51.88 41.98 4.72
N LYS A 709 50.84 42.07 5.56
CA LYS A 709 49.48 42.44 5.14
C LYS A 709 49.35 43.89 4.65
N THR A 710 50.22 44.78 5.12
CA THR A 710 50.16 46.24 4.88
C THR A 710 51.22 46.72 3.89
N MET A 711 52.03 45.82 3.34
CA MET A 711 53.15 46.15 2.46
C MET A 711 52.74 46.07 0.99
N TYR A 712 53.29 46.97 0.17
CA TYR A 712 53.14 46.93 -1.29
C TYR A 712 54.25 46.05 -1.88
N TYR A 713 53.89 45.23 -2.85
CA TYR A 713 54.82 44.32 -3.53
C TYR A 713 55.02 44.73 -4.98
N ALA A 714 56.21 44.49 -5.52
CA ALA A 714 56.47 44.71 -6.94
C ALA A 714 55.44 43.97 -7.81
N GLY A 715 54.77 44.70 -8.72
CA GLY A 715 53.68 44.23 -9.55
C GLY A 715 53.90 44.54 -11.03
N TYR A 716 53.00 44.07 -11.89
CA TYR A 716 53.08 44.34 -13.33
C TYR A 716 52.62 45.77 -13.65
N ASN A 717 53.10 46.36 -14.74
CA ASN A 717 52.69 47.71 -15.16
C ASN A 717 51.19 47.81 -15.52
N THR A 718 50.54 46.68 -15.84
CA THR A 718 49.09 46.59 -16.08
C THR A 718 48.26 46.91 -14.84
N ASP A 719 48.81 46.70 -13.64
CA ASP A 719 48.08 46.89 -12.38
C ASP A 719 48.06 48.36 -11.92
N HIS A 720 49.02 49.17 -12.39
CA HIS A 720 49.06 50.62 -12.19
C HIS A 720 47.93 51.35 -12.95
N GLY A 721 47.62 50.90 -14.17
CA GLY A 721 46.54 51.48 -14.98
C GLY A 721 45.14 51.28 -14.37
N ALA A 722 44.92 50.15 -13.67
CA ALA A 722 43.64 49.84 -13.04
C ALA A 722 43.36 50.70 -11.80
N GLN A 723 44.39 51.19 -11.09
CA GLN A 723 44.24 52.11 -9.95
C GLN A 723 43.85 53.53 -10.39
N ALA A 724 44.32 54.00 -11.55
CA ALA A 724 43.96 55.33 -12.09
C ALA A 724 42.49 55.39 -12.57
N THR A 725 41.91 54.27 -13.01
CA THR A 725 40.49 54.18 -13.40
C THR A 725 39.52 54.00 -12.23
N ALA A 726 39.99 53.70 -11.01
CA ALA A 726 39.12 53.52 -9.84
C ALA A 726 38.86 54.83 -9.07
N THR A 727 39.56 55.93 -9.39
CA THR A 727 39.41 57.26 -8.76
C THR A 727 38.61 58.27 -9.61
N THR A 728 37.93 57.83 -10.66
CA THR A 728 36.97 58.69 -11.37
C THR A 728 35.57 58.53 -10.77
N ASN A 729 35.13 59.57 -10.04
CA ASN A 729 33.78 59.69 -9.50
C ASN A 729 32.70 59.42 -10.58
N PRO A 730 31.53 58.85 -10.22
CA PRO A 730 30.44 58.68 -11.17
C PRO A 730 29.85 60.05 -11.57
N PRO A 731 29.41 60.24 -12.83
CA PRO A 731 28.84 61.50 -13.27
C PRO A 731 27.48 61.77 -12.60
N GLU A 732 27.34 63.01 -12.15
CA GLU A 732 26.15 63.61 -11.55
C GLU A 732 24.86 63.41 -12.36
N ALA A 733 23.78 63.21 -11.60
CA ALA A 733 22.41 63.15 -12.07
C ALA A 733 21.98 64.42 -12.82
N ILE A 734 21.56 64.26 -14.08
CA ILE A 734 20.89 65.34 -14.82
C ILE A 734 19.46 65.50 -14.29
N ARG A 735 19.29 66.59 -13.54
CA ARG A 735 18.04 67.16 -13.05
C ARG A 735 17.35 67.91 -14.21
N ARG A 736 16.26 67.37 -14.78
CA ARG A 736 15.32 68.14 -15.64
C ARG A 736 14.01 68.40 -14.89
N LYS A 737 13.82 69.65 -14.46
CA LYS A 737 12.51 70.25 -14.17
C LYS A 737 12.05 71.02 -15.40
N GLY A 738 10.77 70.89 -15.78
CA GLY A 738 10.13 71.89 -16.64
C GLY A 738 8.87 71.48 -17.40
N LYS A 739 7.72 71.53 -16.70
CA LYS A 739 6.38 71.97 -17.13
C LYS A 739 5.60 71.30 -18.30
N LEU A 740 4.41 70.82 -17.90
CA LEU A 740 3.12 70.61 -18.60
C LEU A 740 2.59 71.89 -19.34
N PRO A 741 1.53 71.84 -20.19
CA PRO A 741 0.21 71.23 -19.89
C PRO A 741 -0.65 70.58 -21.01
N SER A 742 -1.59 69.73 -20.54
CA SER A 742 -2.95 69.37 -21.07
C SER A 742 -3.06 68.72 -22.47
N SER A 743 -3.93 67.74 -22.78
CA SER A 743 -5.32 67.46 -22.36
C SER A 743 -5.80 66.06 -22.86
N HIS A 744 -6.79 65.45 -22.18
CA HIS A 744 -7.80 64.46 -22.67
C HIS A 744 -7.32 63.13 -23.31
N ALA A 745 -7.99 61.97 -23.28
CA ALA A 745 -9.11 61.36 -22.58
C ALA A 745 -9.19 59.88 -23.07
N HIS A 746 -9.91 59.02 -22.34
CA HIS A 746 -10.30 57.61 -22.62
C HIS A 746 -9.19 56.53 -22.53
N GLU A 747 -9.21 55.54 -21.63
CA GLU A 747 -10.24 54.55 -21.21
C GLU A 747 -10.29 53.30 -22.11
N GLN A 748 -10.26 52.14 -21.41
CA GLN A 748 -10.64 50.76 -21.80
C GLN A 748 -9.53 49.72 -22.06
N ARG A 749 -9.31 48.93 -21.00
CA ARG A 749 -9.35 47.45 -20.92
C ARG A 749 -8.93 46.63 -22.14
N LEU A 750 -7.90 45.80 -21.93
CA LEU A 750 -8.04 44.34 -21.79
C LEU A 750 -6.95 43.80 -20.87
#